data_AF-A0A0C2V6M7-F1
#
_entry.id   AF-A0A0C2V6M7-F1
#
_cell.length_a   1.000
_cell.length_b   1.000
_cell.length_c   1.000
_cell.angle_alpha   90.00
_cell.angle_beta   90.00
_cell.angle_gamma   90.00
#
_symmetry.space_group_name_H-M   'P 1'
#
loop_
_entity.id
_entity.type
_entity.pdbx_description
1 polymer ?
#
loop_
_entity_poly.entity_id
_entity_poly.type
_entity_poly.pdbx_seq_one_letter_code
_entity_poly.pdbx_strand_id
1 'polypeptide(L)'
;MNIKLNQKIIKELCGTVSFNRGAAFNRANKITFENYSSDRCEARVAGMEDSHVIIEKDAGGGFHTKCSCPKLASFQKDCQHIAAVLLSIYEHQRQGTIPIEAMEMERQSGSSTNLELTKGLLTLFNDQPIRSSGHQLHFENRQLLDPAFTLKPVNIGKDTFIFGIEVAIGKTKVLSIRDFLEQVREGKPSLLSVSLTYDPSLHCFDKETDAVIQQLIQVIHDEKVYVDALPDKSEEPISNHMLLIPPSSWKPLIPLLTKAPLVNLEYNGITYDGLHFSDELIPLQFNFGEAEGKGYQLKIKGLNHLIVLNTYRSVLSGGKLIQLKHEDFKRLSDLKQMLDASETNQIPISHEQLDFFLEKVVPGLKKLGDVQLSGAVVEQFVKTPLIAKLYLDRVKDRLLAGLEFHYENMVINPLEGRELWAGSKVIRDAEKENEILQLMEDSSFAKTDGGYFFHNEQLEYEFLYHVLPKLQTIVQIYATTAVRNRIFRGNAHPQVRVRVKKERTNWLEFKFEMDGIPEKQIREVLLALEEKRKYYRLRNGSLLSLETKEFEEIHRFLNALPVQNEDLESGLNLPIVQGLRLLDSVDDRSAFTLEESFRQFLENIRNPDSLKFEVPKSLGLILRDYQKSGYKWMKTLAGYGFGGILADDMGLGKTLQSITFILSELPDIRKKKLPVLIVCPSSLTYNWLSEITKFAPDIQAIVVDGNKTERFKIQKDLTDIDVVITSYPLVRSDIKWFEKQAFHTVFFDEAQAFKNPITQTARAVKRISANYRFALTGTPVENSLEELWSIFHVVFPELFLGLKEYSNLSRKTIARRIRPFLLRRMKEDVLSELPEKIESLESMELLPDQKKLYAAYLAKLRHDTLKHLDKDTLRKNRIKILAGLTRLRQICSHPALFVDGYKGSSAKYEQLMQIVEESKVSGRRVLIFSQFTKMLKLISRDLAIQGLPFFYLDGQTPSEERVEICNRFNAGQRDLFLISLKAGGTGLNLTGADTVILYDTWWNPAVEEQAADRAHRMGQTNVVQVIKLVASGTIEEKMNELQEKKRHLIEEIIDSEKKASSALTEEDIREILMI
;
A
#
# COMPACT_ATOMS: atom_id res chain seq x y z
N MET A 1 -0.73 -25.17 -42.35
CA MET A 1 -2.16 -25.45 -42.59
C MET A 1 -3.02 -24.20 -42.40
N ASN A 2 -3.69 -23.73 -43.46
CA ASN A 2 -4.52 -22.52 -43.43
C ASN A 2 -6.02 -22.89 -43.39
N ILE A 3 -6.46 -23.38 -42.23
CA ILE A 3 -7.85 -23.75 -41.91
C ILE A 3 -8.47 -22.69 -40.99
N LYS A 4 -9.73 -22.31 -41.21
CA LYS A 4 -10.42 -21.33 -40.35
C LYS A 4 -10.84 -21.99 -39.05
N LEU A 5 -10.02 -21.84 -38.02
CA LEU A 5 -10.30 -22.34 -36.67
C LEU A 5 -10.76 -21.21 -35.75
N ASN A 6 -11.69 -21.54 -34.86
CA ASN A 6 -11.97 -20.76 -33.66
C ASN A 6 -12.38 -21.72 -32.53
N GLN A 7 -12.34 -21.24 -31.29
CA GLN A 7 -12.65 -22.10 -30.13
C GLN A 7 -14.07 -22.68 -30.17
N LYS A 8 -15.03 -22.01 -30.83
CA LYS A 8 -16.40 -22.49 -30.99
C LYS A 8 -16.46 -23.72 -31.92
N ILE A 9 -15.77 -23.66 -33.07
CA ILE A 9 -15.67 -24.77 -34.03
C ILE A 9 -15.03 -26.00 -33.37
N ILE A 10 -13.96 -25.81 -32.61
CA ILE A 10 -13.27 -26.91 -31.90
C ILE A 10 -14.19 -27.49 -30.79
N LYS A 11 -14.93 -26.65 -30.04
CA LYS A 11 -15.94 -27.11 -29.06
C LYS A 11 -17.10 -27.87 -29.72
N GLU A 12 -17.54 -27.47 -30.90
CA GLU A 12 -18.61 -28.15 -31.63
C GLU A 12 -18.15 -29.54 -32.10
N LEU A 13 -16.94 -29.65 -32.65
CA LEU A 13 -16.32 -30.89 -33.14
C LEU A 13 -16.02 -31.90 -32.02
N CYS A 14 -15.39 -31.46 -30.93
CA CYS A 14 -14.90 -32.37 -29.88
C CYS A 14 -15.86 -32.48 -28.67
N GLY A 15 -16.78 -31.54 -28.51
CA GLY A 15 -17.61 -31.40 -27.30
C GLY A 15 -16.88 -30.69 -26.15
N THR A 16 -17.64 -30.15 -25.20
CA THR A 16 -17.12 -29.30 -24.11
C THR A 16 -16.14 -30.03 -23.18
N VAL A 17 -16.39 -31.30 -22.86
CA VAL A 17 -15.53 -32.09 -21.97
C VAL A 17 -14.17 -32.38 -22.64
N SER A 18 -14.18 -32.90 -23.86
CA SER A 18 -12.95 -33.17 -24.64
C SER A 18 -12.20 -31.89 -24.96
N PHE A 19 -12.90 -30.78 -25.24
CA PHE A 19 -12.29 -29.47 -25.43
C PHE A 19 -11.53 -29.00 -24.19
N ASN A 20 -12.16 -29.07 -23.00
CA ASN A 20 -11.52 -28.62 -21.77
C ASN A 20 -10.30 -29.47 -21.42
N ARG A 21 -10.39 -30.80 -21.62
CA ARG A 21 -9.23 -31.69 -21.44
C ARG A 21 -8.14 -31.47 -22.49
N GLY A 22 -8.51 -31.28 -23.76
CA GLY A 22 -7.59 -30.94 -24.84
C GLY A 22 -6.87 -29.61 -24.59
N ALA A 23 -7.59 -28.62 -24.06
CA ALA A 23 -7.00 -27.35 -23.63
C ALA A 23 -6.01 -27.54 -22.46
N ALA A 24 -6.22 -28.53 -21.59
CA ALA A 24 -5.27 -28.88 -20.55
C ALA A 24 -4.01 -29.57 -21.12
N PHE A 25 -4.16 -30.47 -22.11
CA PHE A 25 -3.01 -31.06 -22.82
C PHE A 25 -2.19 -30.01 -23.58
N ASN A 26 -2.85 -29.04 -24.23
CA ASN A 26 -2.18 -27.93 -24.91
C ASN A 26 -1.44 -27.02 -23.91
N ARG A 27 -2.11 -26.63 -22.81
CA ARG A 27 -1.47 -25.83 -21.73
C ARG A 27 -0.29 -26.53 -21.06
N ALA A 28 -0.30 -27.86 -21.04
CA ALA A 28 0.78 -28.67 -20.48
C ALA A 28 1.90 -28.99 -21.49
N ASN A 29 1.90 -28.38 -22.69
CA ASN A 29 2.89 -28.60 -23.76
C ASN A 29 3.09 -30.09 -24.12
N LYS A 30 2.01 -30.87 -24.12
CA LYS A 30 2.06 -32.32 -24.38
C LYS A 30 1.88 -32.68 -25.86
N ILE A 31 2.03 -31.73 -26.78
CA ILE A 31 1.77 -31.92 -28.21
C ILE A 31 3.09 -31.72 -28.97
N THR A 32 3.46 -32.71 -29.77
CA THR A 32 4.63 -32.65 -30.66
C THR A 32 4.16 -32.79 -32.09
N PHE A 33 4.37 -31.79 -32.94
CA PHE A 33 4.06 -31.88 -34.36
C PHE A 33 5.16 -32.67 -35.09
N GLU A 34 4.77 -33.75 -35.76
CA GLU A 34 5.68 -34.63 -36.51
C GLU A 34 5.77 -34.19 -37.97
N ASN A 35 4.66 -33.69 -38.55
CA ASN A 35 4.61 -33.18 -39.91
C ASN A 35 3.51 -32.09 -40.02
N TYR A 36 3.76 -30.99 -40.70
CA TYR A 36 2.77 -29.91 -40.85
C TYR A 36 2.94 -29.16 -42.16
N SER A 37 2.10 -29.47 -43.14
CA SER A 37 2.09 -28.85 -44.46
C SER A 37 0.89 -27.90 -44.64
N SER A 38 0.71 -27.38 -45.86
CA SER A 38 -0.48 -26.60 -46.23
C SER A 38 -1.78 -27.39 -46.02
N ASP A 39 -1.72 -28.71 -46.23
CA ASP A 39 -2.89 -29.57 -46.42
C ASP A 39 -2.97 -30.76 -45.44
N ARG A 40 -1.91 -31.07 -44.69
CA ARG A 40 -1.91 -32.16 -43.70
C ARG A 40 -1.07 -31.81 -42.46
N CYS A 41 -1.54 -32.21 -41.30
CA CYS A 41 -0.89 -32.05 -40.00
C CYS A 41 -0.89 -33.38 -39.27
N GLU A 42 0.26 -33.82 -38.79
CA GLU A 42 0.46 -35.00 -37.96
C GLU A 42 1.11 -34.57 -36.65
N ALA A 43 0.52 -34.97 -35.52
CA ALA A 43 1.00 -34.61 -34.21
C ALA A 43 0.80 -35.75 -33.22
N ARG A 44 1.78 -35.93 -32.34
CA ARG A 44 1.72 -36.84 -31.20
C ARG A 44 1.28 -36.08 -29.95
N VAL A 45 0.32 -36.63 -29.22
CA VAL A 45 -0.14 -36.08 -27.93
C VAL A 45 0.26 -37.04 -26.81
N ALA A 46 1.13 -36.58 -25.93
CA ALA A 46 1.69 -37.36 -24.83
C ALA A 46 0.66 -37.57 -23.70
N GLY A 47 0.38 -38.84 -23.36
CA GLY A 47 -0.67 -39.25 -22.44
C GLY A 47 -0.26 -40.42 -21.55
N MET A 48 -1.23 -41.21 -21.04
CA MET A 48 -0.93 -42.53 -20.45
C MET A 48 -0.45 -43.51 -21.53
N GLU A 49 -1.04 -43.39 -22.72
CA GLU A 49 -0.54 -43.97 -23.97
C GLU A 49 -0.47 -42.82 -24.98
N ASP A 50 0.62 -42.76 -25.75
CA ASP A 50 0.82 -41.70 -26.73
C ASP A 50 -0.18 -41.86 -27.89
N SER A 51 -0.90 -40.78 -28.17
CA SER A 51 -1.93 -40.77 -29.20
C SER A 51 -1.47 -39.97 -30.41
N HIS A 52 -1.45 -40.60 -31.58
CA HIS A 52 -1.14 -39.95 -32.85
C HIS A 52 -2.42 -39.36 -33.44
N VAL A 53 -2.34 -38.10 -33.87
CA VAL A 53 -3.44 -37.32 -34.44
C VAL A 53 -3.04 -36.87 -35.84
N ILE A 54 -3.93 -37.08 -36.80
CA ILE A 54 -3.78 -36.66 -38.19
C ILE A 54 -4.94 -35.74 -38.55
N ILE A 55 -4.65 -34.60 -39.16
CA ILE A 55 -5.61 -33.61 -39.63
C ILE A 55 -5.31 -33.33 -41.10
N GLU A 56 -6.28 -33.60 -41.98
CA GLU A 56 -6.16 -33.42 -43.44
C GLU A 56 -7.16 -32.38 -43.92
N LYS A 57 -6.78 -31.51 -44.85
CA LYS A 57 -7.63 -30.47 -45.42
C LYS A 57 -8.42 -31.02 -46.62
N ASP A 58 -9.69 -30.65 -46.70
CA ASP A 58 -10.55 -31.02 -47.82
C ASP A 58 -10.49 -29.99 -48.95
N ALA A 59 -10.71 -30.43 -50.19
CA ALA A 59 -10.74 -29.57 -51.39
C ALA A 59 -11.81 -28.45 -51.32
N GLY A 60 -12.83 -28.58 -50.47
CA GLY A 60 -13.88 -27.59 -50.22
C GLY A 60 -13.58 -26.58 -49.09
N GLY A 61 -12.38 -26.61 -48.48
CA GLY A 61 -11.99 -25.71 -47.39
C GLY A 61 -12.35 -26.20 -45.98
N GLY A 62 -12.88 -27.43 -45.85
CA GLY A 62 -13.05 -28.17 -44.58
C GLY A 62 -11.80 -28.94 -44.17
N PHE A 63 -11.89 -29.76 -43.12
CA PHE A 63 -10.82 -30.67 -42.70
C PHE A 63 -11.36 -31.93 -42.01
N HIS A 64 -10.63 -33.02 -42.12
CA HIS A 64 -10.88 -34.31 -41.49
C HIS A 64 -9.84 -34.63 -40.42
N THR A 65 -10.27 -35.31 -39.36
CA THR A 65 -9.47 -35.61 -38.17
C THR A 65 -9.46 -37.13 -37.92
N LYS A 66 -8.29 -37.67 -37.58
CA LYS A 66 -8.11 -39.07 -37.15
C LYS A 66 -7.22 -39.10 -35.92
N CYS A 67 -7.50 -40.02 -34.99
CA CYS A 67 -6.68 -40.22 -33.80
C CYS A 67 -6.56 -41.71 -33.49
N SER A 68 -5.41 -42.14 -32.97
CA SER A 68 -5.14 -43.52 -32.59
C SER A 68 -5.83 -43.98 -31.29
N CYS A 69 -6.54 -43.11 -30.57
CA CYS A 69 -7.23 -43.50 -29.34
C CYS A 69 -8.50 -44.34 -29.62
N PRO A 70 -8.84 -45.33 -28.78
CA PRO A 70 -10.02 -46.18 -28.97
C PRO A 70 -11.32 -45.35 -28.93
N LYS A 71 -12.11 -45.39 -30.00
CA LYS A 71 -13.39 -44.67 -30.12
C LYS A 71 -14.53 -45.58 -29.68
N LEU A 72 -15.30 -45.17 -28.66
CA LEU A 72 -16.51 -45.88 -28.24
C LEU A 72 -17.56 -45.79 -29.35
N ALA A 73 -18.17 -46.93 -29.71
CA ALA A 73 -19.12 -47.03 -30.82
C ALA A 73 -20.37 -46.11 -30.69
N SER A 74 -20.66 -45.64 -29.48
CA SER A 74 -21.78 -44.74 -29.15
C SER A 74 -21.44 -43.25 -29.18
N PHE A 75 -20.17 -42.86 -29.41
CA PHE A 75 -19.73 -41.46 -29.33
C PHE A 75 -19.27 -40.91 -30.68
N GLN A 76 -20.07 -40.00 -31.25
CA GLN A 76 -19.83 -39.45 -32.59
C GLN A 76 -18.80 -38.32 -32.64
N LYS A 77 -18.48 -37.67 -31.51
CA LYS A 77 -17.59 -36.50 -31.45
C LYS A 77 -16.10 -36.87 -31.36
N ASP A 78 -15.25 -35.91 -31.68
CA ASP A 78 -13.79 -36.08 -31.66
C ASP A 78 -13.18 -36.02 -30.26
N CYS A 79 -12.05 -36.71 -30.10
CA CYS A 79 -11.43 -36.93 -28.80
C CYS A 79 -10.67 -35.69 -28.29
N GLN A 80 -10.29 -35.75 -27.01
CA GLN A 80 -9.49 -34.71 -26.35
C GLN A 80 -8.12 -34.47 -27.02
N HIS A 81 -7.52 -35.47 -27.66
CA HIS A 81 -6.23 -35.33 -28.34
C HIS A 81 -6.37 -34.52 -29.64
N ILE A 82 -7.43 -34.74 -30.41
CA ILE A 82 -7.77 -33.91 -31.58
C ILE A 82 -8.03 -32.46 -31.14
N ALA A 83 -8.77 -32.28 -30.04
CA ALA A 83 -9.02 -30.94 -29.48
C ALA A 83 -7.71 -30.23 -29.10
N ALA A 84 -6.75 -30.96 -28.52
CA ALA A 84 -5.45 -30.44 -28.13
C ALA A 84 -4.68 -29.91 -29.36
N VAL A 85 -4.56 -30.71 -30.41
CA VAL A 85 -3.85 -30.34 -31.65
C VAL A 85 -4.53 -29.17 -32.35
N LEU A 86 -5.86 -29.18 -32.48
CA LEU A 86 -6.61 -28.06 -33.09
C LEU A 86 -6.46 -26.75 -32.31
N LEU A 87 -6.44 -26.81 -30.97
CA LEU A 87 -6.21 -25.65 -30.13
C LEU A 87 -4.79 -25.10 -30.30
N SER A 88 -3.81 -25.98 -30.40
CA SER A 88 -2.42 -25.60 -30.66
C SER A 88 -2.27 -24.92 -32.03
N ILE A 89 -2.89 -25.48 -33.09
CA ILE A 89 -2.92 -24.85 -34.42
C ILE A 89 -3.60 -23.47 -34.36
N TYR A 90 -4.72 -23.36 -33.64
CA TYR A 90 -5.44 -22.10 -33.47
C TYR A 90 -4.60 -21.02 -32.75
N GLU A 91 -3.85 -21.40 -31.72
CA GLU A 91 -2.95 -20.48 -31.01
C GLU A 91 -1.81 -19.99 -31.89
N HIS A 92 -1.18 -20.88 -32.65
CA HIS A 92 -0.13 -20.52 -33.61
C HIS A 92 -0.67 -19.59 -34.72
N GLN A 93 -1.88 -19.85 -35.25
CA GLN A 93 -2.54 -18.96 -36.20
C GLN A 93 -2.82 -17.56 -35.62
N ARG A 94 -3.18 -17.48 -34.33
CA ARG A 94 -3.41 -16.19 -33.65
C ARG A 94 -2.11 -15.43 -33.41
N GLN A 95 -1.01 -16.15 -33.20
CA GLN A 95 0.33 -15.59 -33.00
C GLN A 95 1.05 -15.31 -34.33
N GLY A 96 0.50 -15.76 -35.47
CA GLY A 96 1.14 -15.64 -36.78
C GLY A 96 2.38 -16.53 -36.95
N THR A 97 2.50 -17.60 -36.14
CA THR A 97 3.63 -18.54 -36.11
C THR A 97 3.24 -19.89 -36.75
N ILE A 98 4.23 -20.68 -37.18
CA ILE A 98 4.04 -22.00 -37.78
C ILE A 98 4.54 -23.07 -36.79
N PRO A 99 3.82 -24.19 -36.55
CA PRO A 99 4.19 -25.16 -35.51
C PRO A 99 5.52 -25.92 -35.67
N ILE A 100 6.16 -25.93 -36.86
CA ILE A 100 7.39 -26.73 -37.12
C ILE A 100 8.69 -25.99 -36.82
N GLU A 101 8.67 -24.71 -36.43
CA GLU A 101 9.92 -23.92 -36.30
C GLU A 101 10.93 -24.47 -35.26
N ALA A 102 10.61 -25.54 -34.52
CA ALA A 102 11.55 -26.25 -33.66
C ALA A 102 12.40 -27.36 -34.33
N MET A 103 12.17 -27.75 -35.59
CA MET A 103 12.93 -28.87 -36.22
C MET A 103 13.66 -28.56 -37.55
N GLU A 104 13.54 -27.37 -38.13
CA GLU A 104 14.26 -27.00 -39.37
C GLU A 104 15.46 -26.06 -39.18
N MET A 105 15.95 -25.86 -37.95
CA MET A 105 17.16 -25.06 -37.71
C MET A 105 18.48 -25.69 -38.21
N GLU A 106 18.47 -26.93 -38.69
CA GLU A 106 19.68 -27.58 -39.25
C GLU A 106 19.77 -27.59 -40.78
N ARG A 107 18.77 -27.12 -41.53
CA ARG A 107 18.84 -27.16 -43.01
C ARG A 107 18.15 -25.98 -43.67
N GLN A 108 18.82 -24.83 -43.68
CA GLN A 108 19.05 -23.99 -44.87
C GLN A 108 19.58 -22.63 -44.44
N SER A 109 20.89 -22.48 -44.56
CA SER A 109 21.60 -21.22 -44.58
C SER A 109 21.19 -20.41 -45.81
N GLY A 110 20.33 -19.40 -45.64
CA GLY A 110 20.11 -18.37 -46.65
C GLY A 110 18.74 -17.70 -46.54
N SER A 111 18.75 -16.37 -46.34
CA SER A 111 17.58 -15.47 -46.31
C SER A 111 16.83 -15.32 -44.97
N SER A 112 17.53 -14.92 -43.90
CA SER A 112 16.93 -14.60 -42.58
C SER A 112 16.52 -13.13 -42.38
N THR A 113 16.95 -12.20 -43.25
CA THR A 113 16.78 -10.75 -42.99
C THR A 113 15.36 -10.21 -43.17
N ASN A 114 14.55 -10.77 -44.09
CA ASN A 114 13.21 -10.25 -44.36
C ASN A 114 12.13 -10.71 -43.34
N LEU A 115 12.30 -11.88 -42.71
CA LEU A 115 11.35 -12.37 -41.71
C LEU A 115 11.48 -11.60 -40.38
N GLU A 116 12.71 -11.28 -39.97
CA GLU A 116 12.98 -10.48 -38.76
C GLU A 116 12.48 -9.04 -38.91
N LEU A 117 12.63 -8.42 -40.08
CA LEU A 117 12.08 -7.10 -40.38
C LEU A 117 10.54 -7.08 -40.25
N THR A 118 9.87 -8.14 -40.68
CA THR A 118 8.40 -8.24 -40.62
C THR A 118 7.91 -8.47 -39.18
N LYS A 119 8.60 -9.30 -38.39
CA LYS A 119 8.35 -9.48 -36.93
C LYS A 119 8.66 -8.20 -36.14
N GLY A 120 9.74 -7.49 -36.50
CA GLY A 120 10.11 -6.19 -35.91
C GLY A 120 9.09 -5.09 -36.19
N LEU A 121 8.55 -5.05 -37.41
CA LEU A 121 7.49 -4.09 -37.77
C LEU A 121 6.18 -4.36 -37.02
N LEU A 122 5.79 -5.64 -36.85
CA LEU A 122 4.56 -6.01 -36.14
C LEU A 122 4.65 -5.76 -34.63
N THR A 123 5.84 -5.83 -34.03
CA THR A 123 6.06 -5.57 -32.60
C THR A 123 6.09 -4.07 -32.26
N LEU A 124 6.50 -3.21 -33.20
CA LEU A 124 6.50 -1.75 -33.03
C LEU A 124 5.09 -1.13 -32.83
N PHE A 125 4.03 -1.84 -33.23
CA PHE A 125 2.65 -1.34 -33.16
C PHE A 125 1.74 -2.15 -32.21
N ASN A 126 2.31 -3.09 -31.45
CA ASN A 126 1.58 -3.85 -30.43
C ASN A 126 2.02 -3.36 -29.04
N ASP A 127 1.23 -2.49 -28.42
CA ASP A 127 1.41 -2.03 -27.03
C ASP A 127 1.12 -3.18 -26.04
N GLN A 128 2.00 -4.17 -25.98
CA GLN A 128 1.96 -5.19 -24.93
C GLN A 128 2.74 -4.68 -23.71
N PRO A 129 2.13 -4.64 -22.51
CA PRO A 129 2.84 -4.26 -21.31
C PRO A 129 3.95 -5.29 -21.01
N ILE A 130 5.19 -4.81 -20.91
CA ILE A 130 6.34 -5.62 -20.51
C ILE A 130 6.09 -6.12 -19.08
N ARG A 131 5.94 -7.44 -18.95
CA ARG A 131 5.68 -8.09 -17.65
C ARG A 131 6.97 -8.04 -16.83
N SER A 132 6.87 -7.71 -15.54
CA SER A 132 8.02 -7.67 -14.63
C SER A 132 8.70 -9.05 -14.52
N SER A 133 10.03 -9.04 -14.47
CA SER A 133 10.90 -10.20 -14.27
C SER A 133 10.81 -10.78 -12.85
N GLY A 134 10.41 -9.97 -11.87
CA GLY A 134 10.24 -10.39 -10.48
C GLY A 134 8.94 -11.15 -10.22
N HIS A 135 8.98 -12.02 -9.21
CA HIS A 135 7.85 -12.80 -8.72
C HIS A 135 6.76 -11.88 -8.15
N GLN A 136 5.54 -12.03 -8.66
CA GLN A 136 4.39 -11.24 -8.22
C GLN A 136 3.63 -11.89 -7.04
N LEU A 137 3.03 -11.09 -6.17
CA LEU A 137 2.37 -11.56 -4.93
C LEU A 137 1.05 -12.34 -5.15
N HIS A 138 0.40 -12.22 -6.31
CA HIS A 138 -0.90 -12.85 -6.59
C HIS A 138 -0.93 -13.43 -8.00
N PHE A 139 -1.47 -14.65 -8.16
CA PHE A 139 -1.62 -15.36 -9.44
C PHE A 139 -0.33 -15.48 -10.27
N GLU A 140 0.80 -15.62 -9.60
CA GLU A 140 2.07 -15.95 -10.24
C GLU A 140 2.16 -17.46 -10.46
N ASN A 141 2.09 -17.87 -11.72
CA ASN A 141 2.16 -19.29 -12.12
C ASN A 141 3.48 -19.61 -12.85
N ARG A 142 4.37 -18.61 -12.99
CA ARG A 142 5.69 -18.77 -13.60
C ARG A 142 6.62 -19.50 -12.65
N GLN A 143 7.45 -20.38 -13.19
CA GLN A 143 8.44 -21.09 -12.41
C GLN A 143 9.52 -20.12 -11.93
N LEU A 144 9.86 -20.20 -10.65
CA LEU A 144 11.01 -19.50 -10.08
C LEU A 144 12.30 -20.08 -10.65
N LEU A 145 13.14 -19.20 -11.19
CA LEU A 145 14.51 -19.52 -11.52
C LEU A 145 15.43 -18.88 -10.51
N ASP A 146 16.38 -19.67 -10.03
CA ASP A 146 17.40 -19.24 -9.08
C ASP A 146 18.75 -19.13 -9.81
N PRO A 147 19.08 -17.97 -10.40
CA PRO A 147 20.40 -17.77 -10.98
C PRO A 147 21.45 -17.68 -9.86
N ALA A 148 22.50 -18.46 -10.02
CA ALA A 148 23.72 -18.36 -9.25
C ALA A 148 24.67 -17.34 -9.90
N PHE A 149 25.17 -16.41 -9.10
CA PHE A 149 26.11 -15.38 -9.53
C PHE A 149 27.52 -15.74 -9.06
N THR A 150 28.47 -15.85 -9.98
CA THR A 150 29.87 -16.13 -9.65
C THR A 150 30.73 -14.92 -9.98
N LEU A 151 31.32 -14.30 -8.95
CA LEU A 151 32.28 -13.20 -9.12
C LEU A 151 33.70 -13.74 -9.29
N LYS A 152 34.46 -13.12 -10.20
CA LYS A 152 35.85 -13.46 -10.50
C LYS A 152 36.70 -12.20 -10.69
N PRO A 153 37.91 -12.14 -10.12
CA PRO A 153 38.86 -11.08 -10.47
C PRO A 153 39.43 -11.35 -11.87
N VAL A 154 39.29 -10.36 -12.77
CA VAL A 154 39.77 -10.37 -14.16
C VAL A 154 40.87 -9.33 -14.30
N ASN A 155 42.02 -9.73 -14.85
CA ASN A 155 43.11 -8.81 -15.14
C ASN A 155 42.84 -8.09 -16.46
N ILE A 156 42.78 -6.76 -16.44
CA ILE A 156 42.52 -5.91 -17.61
C ILE A 156 43.79 -5.20 -18.13
N GLY A 157 44.98 -5.58 -17.63
CA GLY A 157 46.28 -5.04 -18.03
C GLY A 157 46.98 -4.25 -16.92
N LYS A 158 48.32 -4.15 -16.99
CA LYS A 158 49.19 -3.46 -15.99
C LYS A 158 48.87 -3.85 -14.54
N ASP A 159 48.63 -5.14 -14.29
CA ASP A 159 48.23 -5.71 -12.97
C ASP A 159 46.98 -5.07 -12.35
N THR A 160 46.09 -4.52 -13.18
CA THR A 160 44.81 -3.97 -12.74
C THR A 160 43.74 -5.03 -12.82
N PHE A 161 43.16 -5.36 -11.67
CA PHE A 161 42.08 -6.33 -11.55
C PHE A 161 40.71 -5.66 -11.38
N ILE A 162 39.71 -6.17 -12.08
CA ILE A 162 38.30 -5.79 -12.02
C ILE A 162 37.45 -7.03 -11.78
N PHE A 163 36.31 -6.91 -11.10
CA PHE A 163 35.40 -8.04 -10.95
C PHE A 163 34.60 -8.27 -12.23
N GLY A 164 34.68 -9.48 -12.77
CA GLY A 164 33.73 -10.03 -13.70
C GLY A 164 32.67 -10.84 -12.96
N ILE A 165 31.44 -10.84 -13.48
CA ILE A 165 30.34 -11.67 -12.98
C ILE A 165 29.87 -12.63 -14.07
N GLU A 166 29.80 -13.91 -13.73
CA GLU A 166 29.17 -14.97 -14.52
C GLU A 166 27.81 -15.30 -13.91
N VAL A 167 26.84 -15.66 -14.75
CA VAL A 167 25.50 -16.12 -14.32
C VAL A 167 25.30 -17.56 -14.77
N ALA A 168 24.82 -18.40 -13.86
CA ALA A 168 24.39 -19.76 -14.15
C ALA A 168 22.98 -20.00 -13.61
N ILE A 169 22.13 -20.69 -14.35
CA ILE A 169 20.78 -21.05 -13.89
C ILE A 169 20.74 -22.57 -13.74
N GLY A 170 20.60 -23.06 -12.51
CA GLY A 170 20.75 -24.48 -12.20
C GLY A 170 22.17 -24.99 -12.48
N LYS A 171 22.32 -25.93 -13.42
CA LYS A 171 23.63 -26.48 -13.84
C LYS A 171 24.17 -25.85 -15.13
N THR A 172 23.46 -24.86 -15.67
CA THR A 172 23.70 -24.33 -17.01
C THR A 172 24.29 -22.92 -16.93
N LYS A 173 25.47 -22.72 -17.51
CA LYS A 173 26.08 -21.38 -17.63
C LYS A 173 25.41 -20.58 -18.75
N VAL A 174 25.16 -19.29 -18.51
CA VAL A 174 24.63 -18.38 -19.51
C VAL A 174 25.75 -18.01 -20.49
N LEU A 175 25.56 -18.31 -21.78
CA LEU A 175 26.60 -18.12 -22.81
C LEU A 175 26.86 -16.64 -23.15
N SER A 176 25.82 -15.81 -23.12
CA SER A 176 25.92 -14.36 -23.33
C SER A 176 25.11 -13.62 -22.27
N ILE A 177 25.80 -13.10 -21.25
CA ILE A 177 25.14 -12.41 -20.13
C ILE A 177 24.53 -11.07 -20.58
N ARG A 178 25.18 -10.37 -21.51
CA ARG A 178 24.73 -9.07 -22.02
C ARG A 178 23.42 -9.22 -22.77
N ASP A 179 23.36 -10.18 -23.71
CA ASP A 179 22.14 -10.47 -24.47
C ASP A 179 21.01 -10.96 -23.56
N PHE A 180 21.34 -11.81 -22.57
CA PHE A 180 20.38 -12.29 -21.58
C PHE A 180 19.73 -11.13 -20.82
N LEU A 181 20.53 -10.23 -20.23
CA LEU A 181 20.02 -9.12 -19.43
C LEU A 181 19.26 -8.09 -20.28
N GLU A 182 19.67 -7.82 -21.53
CA GLU A 182 18.92 -6.96 -22.45
C GLU A 182 17.57 -7.59 -22.84
N GLN A 183 17.52 -8.90 -23.09
CA GLN A 183 16.28 -9.61 -23.40
C GLN A 183 15.34 -9.67 -22.19
N VAL A 184 15.88 -9.81 -20.97
CA VAL A 184 15.10 -9.68 -19.72
C VAL A 184 14.49 -8.28 -19.59
N ARG A 185 15.27 -7.21 -19.85
CA ARG A 185 14.79 -5.82 -19.84
C ARG A 185 13.66 -5.59 -20.84
N GLU A 186 13.75 -6.20 -22.02
CA GLU A 186 12.77 -6.06 -23.10
C GLU A 186 11.56 -7.01 -22.96
N GLY A 187 11.58 -7.92 -21.97
CA GLY A 187 10.53 -8.92 -21.79
C GLY A 187 10.47 -9.96 -22.92
N LYS A 188 11.61 -10.28 -23.55
CA LYS A 188 11.72 -11.28 -24.62
C LYS A 188 12.32 -12.60 -24.09
N PRO A 189 11.95 -13.75 -24.68
CA PRO A 189 12.62 -15.01 -24.39
C PRO A 189 14.11 -14.93 -24.76
N SER A 190 14.95 -15.54 -23.91
CA SER A 190 16.40 -15.55 -24.03
C SER A 190 16.94 -16.96 -24.01
N LEU A 191 17.74 -17.32 -25.01
CA LEU A 191 18.42 -18.61 -25.06
C LEU A 191 19.66 -18.55 -24.15
N LEU A 192 19.62 -19.25 -23.02
CA LEU A 192 20.72 -19.25 -22.05
C LEU A 192 21.82 -20.25 -22.45
N SER A 193 21.42 -21.38 -23.02
CA SER A 193 22.28 -22.44 -23.57
C SER A 193 21.54 -23.28 -24.63
N VAL A 194 22.21 -24.27 -25.21
CA VAL A 194 21.62 -25.21 -26.20
C VAL A 194 20.39 -25.95 -25.65
N SER A 195 20.26 -26.12 -24.33
CA SER A 195 19.18 -26.90 -23.70
C SER A 195 18.25 -26.09 -22.79
N LEU A 196 18.49 -24.79 -22.60
CA LEU A 196 17.74 -23.98 -21.63
C LEU A 196 17.43 -22.58 -22.17
N THR A 197 16.14 -22.24 -22.18
CA THR A 197 15.62 -20.94 -22.59
C THR A 197 14.91 -20.27 -21.42
N TYR A 198 15.29 -19.05 -21.09
CA TYR A 198 14.52 -18.17 -20.22
C TYR A 198 13.33 -17.60 -21.02
N ASP A 199 12.11 -17.75 -20.53
CA ASP A 199 10.93 -17.13 -21.15
C ASP A 199 10.19 -16.34 -20.07
N PRO A 200 10.06 -15.01 -20.19
CA PRO A 200 9.40 -14.17 -19.18
C PRO A 200 7.90 -14.47 -19.02
N SER A 201 7.30 -15.23 -19.93
CA SER A 201 5.93 -15.75 -19.80
C SER A 201 5.83 -17.01 -18.93
N LEU A 202 6.94 -17.76 -18.80
CA LEU A 202 7.03 -19.03 -18.06
C LEU A 202 7.90 -18.95 -16.80
N HIS A 203 8.83 -18.00 -16.74
CA HIS A 203 9.86 -17.89 -15.71
C HIS A 203 9.83 -16.52 -15.01
N CYS A 204 10.17 -16.50 -13.72
CA CYS A 204 10.36 -15.28 -12.94
C CYS A 204 11.46 -15.47 -11.89
N PHE A 205 11.97 -14.37 -11.33
CA PHE A 205 12.98 -14.38 -10.27
C PHE A 205 12.36 -14.01 -8.93
N ASP A 206 12.91 -14.52 -7.83
CA ASP A 206 12.52 -14.06 -6.51
C ASP A 206 12.91 -12.58 -6.31
N LYS A 207 12.40 -11.96 -5.24
CA LYS A 207 12.52 -10.52 -5.04
C LYS A 207 13.98 -10.06 -4.87
N GLU A 208 14.79 -10.84 -4.19
CA GLU A 208 16.18 -10.49 -3.88
C GLU A 208 17.08 -10.68 -5.11
N THR A 209 16.84 -11.74 -5.87
CA THR A 209 17.57 -11.99 -7.13
C THR A 209 17.15 -11.05 -8.25
N ASP A 210 15.85 -10.70 -8.36
CA ASP A 210 15.38 -9.70 -9.32
C ASP A 210 16.08 -8.35 -9.09
N ALA A 211 16.29 -7.96 -7.84
CA ALA A 211 17.02 -6.73 -7.52
C ALA A 211 18.48 -6.76 -8.02
N VAL A 212 19.16 -7.90 -7.94
CA VAL A 212 20.50 -8.08 -8.52
C VAL A 212 20.45 -7.99 -10.04
N ILE A 213 19.52 -8.70 -10.69
CA ILE A 213 19.35 -8.68 -12.15
C ILE A 213 19.06 -7.25 -12.66
N GLN A 214 18.19 -6.50 -11.99
CA GLN A 214 17.89 -5.11 -12.34
C GLN A 214 19.10 -4.19 -12.22
N GLN A 215 19.96 -4.39 -11.22
CA GLN A 215 21.23 -3.66 -11.13
C GLN A 215 22.22 -4.08 -12.21
N LEU A 216 22.32 -5.37 -12.53
CA LEU A 216 23.20 -5.83 -13.61
C LEU A 216 22.78 -5.28 -14.98
N ILE A 217 21.48 -5.05 -15.22
CA ILE A 217 21.00 -4.35 -16.43
C ILE A 217 21.57 -2.92 -16.51
N GLN A 218 21.70 -2.22 -15.38
CA GLN A 218 22.34 -0.90 -15.35
C GLN A 218 23.85 -1.00 -15.59
N VAL A 219 24.49 -2.03 -15.04
CA VAL A 219 25.93 -2.31 -15.20
C VAL A 219 26.33 -2.46 -16.67
N ILE A 220 25.47 -2.99 -17.55
CA ILE A 220 25.77 -3.11 -18.99
C ILE A 220 26.11 -1.75 -19.62
N HIS A 221 25.37 -0.70 -19.25
CA HIS A 221 25.61 0.62 -19.82
C HIS A 221 26.90 1.23 -19.28
N ASP A 222 27.12 1.11 -17.97
CA ASP A 222 28.34 1.58 -17.30
C ASP A 222 29.58 0.82 -17.79
N GLU A 223 29.47 -0.49 -18.04
CA GLU A 223 30.54 -1.35 -18.55
C GLU A 223 30.99 -0.85 -19.92
N LYS A 224 30.05 -0.61 -20.84
CA LYS A 224 30.38 -0.17 -22.20
C LYS A 224 31.15 1.14 -22.19
N VAL A 225 30.70 2.12 -21.41
CA VAL A 225 31.38 3.41 -21.23
C VAL A 225 32.77 3.23 -20.62
N TYR A 226 32.90 2.34 -19.63
CA TYR A 226 34.16 2.06 -18.97
C TYR A 226 35.17 1.36 -19.89
N VAL A 227 34.73 0.36 -20.65
CA VAL A 227 35.56 -0.37 -21.61
C VAL A 227 36.01 0.53 -22.77
N ASP A 228 35.14 1.41 -23.27
CA ASP A 228 35.48 2.38 -24.33
C ASP A 228 36.52 3.42 -23.87
N ALA A 229 36.63 3.66 -22.56
CA ALA A 229 37.59 4.60 -21.97
C ALA A 229 38.95 3.99 -21.62
N LEU A 230 39.14 2.67 -21.79
CA LEU A 230 40.42 2.01 -21.46
C LEU A 230 41.51 2.35 -22.50
N PRO A 231 42.67 2.88 -22.07
CA PRO A 231 43.71 3.38 -22.99
C PRO A 231 44.46 2.28 -23.77
N ASP A 232 44.47 1.04 -23.26
CA ASP A 232 45.11 -0.12 -23.89
C ASP A 232 44.04 -1.19 -24.10
N LYS A 233 43.63 -1.44 -25.36
CA LYS A 233 42.75 -2.57 -25.68
C LYS A 233 43.55 -3.85 -25.45
N SER A 234 43.20 -4.62 -24.41
CA SER A 234 43.75 -5.97 -24.23
C SER A 234 43.52 -6.80 -25.50
N GLU A 235 44.55 -7.53 -25.94
CA GLU A 235 44.50 -8.37 -27.15
C GLU A 235 43.49 -9.54 -27.03
N GLU A 236 43.04 -9.85 -25.81
CA GLU A 236 42.01 -10.86 -25.57
C GLU A 236 40.60 -10.23 -25.54
N PRO A 237 39.65 -10.72 -26.36
CA PRO A 237 38.27 -10.27 -26.31
C PRO A 237 37.65 -10.69 -24.97
N ILE A 238 37.07 -9.70 -24.26
CA ILE A 238 36.29 -9.95 -23.04
C ILE A 238 35.20 -10.98 -23.38
N SER A 239 35.16 -12.07 -22.65
CA SER A 239 34.28 -13.17 -23.02
C SER A 239 32.81 -12.80 -22.85
N ASN A 240 31.97 -13.23 -23.79
CA ASN A 240 30.54 -12.89 -23.81
C ASN A 240 29.77 -13.45 -22.60
N HIS A 241 30.28 -14.49 -21.94
CA HIS A 241 29.67 -15.10 -20.75
C HIS A 241 29.99 -14.37 -19.44
N MET A 242 30.78 -13.29 -19.48
CA MET A 242 31.21 -12.54 -18.30
C MET A 242 30.97 -11.04 -18.49
N LEU A 243 30.37 -10.40 -17.48
CA LEU A 243 30.12 -8.96 -17.42
C LEU A 243 31.11 -8.32 -16.44
N LEU A 244 31.89 -7.34 -16.87
CA LEU A 244 32.78 -6.58 -16.00
C LEU A 244 31.96 -5.58 -15.18
N ILE A 245 32.29 -5.44 -13.90
CA ILE A 245 31.61 -4.53 -12.97
C ILE A 245 32.45 -3.25 -12.83
N PRO A 246 32.01 -2.10 -13.37
CA PRO A 246 32.73 -0.86 -13.19
C PRO A 246 32.77 -0.41 -11.72
N PRO A 247 33.79 0.36 -11.31
CA PRO A 247 33.91 0.85 -9.94
C PRO A 247 32.73 1.73 -9.49
N SER A 248 32.09 2.45 -10.42
CA SER A 248 30.90 3.26 -10.17
C SER A 248 29.70 2.42 -9.71
N SER A 249 29.57 1.22 -10.28
CA SER A 249 28.43 0.32 -10.04
C SER A 249 28.68 -0.65 -8.88
N TRP A 250 29.91 -0.71 -8.35
CA TRP A 250 30.29 -1.61 -7.24
C TRP A 250 29.56 -1.29 -5.93
N LYS A 251 29.53 -0.01 -5.52
CA LYS A 251 28.88 0.42 -4.26
C LYS A 251 27.39 0.05 -4.16
N PRO A 252 26.54 0.29 -5.18
CA PRO A 252 25.13 -0.11 -5.13
C PRO A 252 24.91 -1.63 -5.28
N LEU A 253 25.85 -2.35 -5.92
CA LEU A 253 25.72 -3.78 -6.19
C LEU A 253 26.05 -4.67 -4.97
N ILE A 254 27.04 -4.29 -4.15
CA ILE A 254 27.48 -5.09 -2.98
C ILE A 254 26.32 -5.49 -2.04
N PRO A 255 25.49 -4.55 -1.54
CA PRO A 255 24.47 -4.90 -0.55
C PRO A 255 23.38 -5.84 -1.09
N LEU A 256 23.23 -5.90 -2.42
CA LEU A 256 22.28 -6.78 -3.09
C LEU A 256 22.87 -8.17 -3.28
N LEU A 257 24.14 -8.26 -3.69
CA LEU A 257 24.86 -9.53 -3.79
C LEU A 257 25.03 -10.21 -2.42
N THR A 258 25.17 -9.46 -1.32
CA THR A 258 25.22 -10.05 0.04
C THR A 258 23.88 -10.61 0.51
N LYS A 259 22.76 -10.13 -0.05
CA LYS A 259 21.40 -10.59 0.31
C LYS A 259 20.91 -11.72 -0.58
N ALA A 260 21.35 -11.77 -1.84
CA ALA A 260 20.93 -12.79 -2.77
C ALA A 260 21.36 -14.20 -2.32
N PRO A 261 20.49 -15.22 -2.50
CA PRO A 261 20.68 -16.54 -1.90
C PRO A 261 21.81 -17.37 -2.54
N LEU A 262 22.14 -17.13 -3.82
CA LEU A 262 23.13 -17.91 -4.57
C LEU A 262 24.20 -17.00 -5.18
N VAL A 263 25.18 -16.60 -4.37
CA VAL A 263 26.33 -15.82 -4.81
C VAL A 263 27.61 -16.53 -4.39
N ASN A 264 28.55 -16.66 -5.31
CA ASN A 264 29.84 -17.31 -5.10
C ASN A 264 30.97 -16.40 -5.56
N LEU A 265 32.13 -16.55 -4.92
CA LEU A 265 33.38 -15.91 -5.33
C LEU A 265 34.36 -16.99 -5.77
N GLU A 266 34.82 -16.95 -7.01
CA GLU A 266 35.82 -17.89 -7.52
C GLU A 266 37.18 -17.21 -7.60
N TYR A 267 38.15 -17.79 -6.89
CA TYR A 267 39.50 -17.26 -6.74
C TYR A 267 40.52 -18.42 -6.73
N ASN A 268 41.54 -18.35 -7.60
CA ASN A 268 42.57 -19.39 -7.79
C ASN A 268 42.00 -20.80 -8.01
N GLY A 269 40.88 -20.92 -8.73
CA GLY A 269 40.21 -22.21 -8.99
C GLY A 269 39.45 -22.80 -7.80
N ILE A 270 39.35 -22.06 -6.69
CA ILE A 270 38.55 -22.41 -5.52
C ILE A 270 37.31 -21.52 -5.50
N THR A 271 36.14 -22.13 -5.36
CA THR A 271 34.87 -21.42 -5.21
C THR A 271 34.53 -21.30 -3.73
N TYR A 272 34.27 -20.07 -3.30
CA TYR A 272 33.83 -19.72 -1.95
C TYR A 272 32.35 -19.34 -1.99
N ASP A 273 31.57 -19.89 -1.06
CA ASP A 273 30.16 -19.53 -0.92
C ASP A 273 30.05 -18.12 -0.33
N GLY A 274 29.26 -17.27 -0.97
CA GLY A 274 29.01 -15.90 -0.53
C GLY A 274 30.17 -14.91 -0.76
N LEU A 275 29.88 -13.63 -0.50
CA LEU A 275 30.87 -12.57 -0.44
C LEU A 275 31.18 -12.22 1.01
N HIS A 276 32.36 -12.60 1.48
CA HIS A 276 32.80 -12.34 2.85
C HIS A 276 33.75 -11.15 2.93
N PHE A 277 33.35 -10.13 3.68
CA PHE A 277 34.19 -9.00 4.03
C PHE A 277 34.88 -9.26 5.37
N SER A 278 36.16 -8.92 5.46
CA SER A 278 36.96 -9.12 6.67
C SER A 278 37.76 -7.88 7.01
N ASP A 279 37.81 -7.55 8.30
CA ASP A 279 38.70 -6.54 8.88
C ASP A 279 40.01 -7.17 9.41
N GLU A 280 40.23 -8.47 9.17
CA GLU A 280 41.46 -9.17 9.56
C GLU A 280 42.68 -8.64 8.81
N LEU A 281 43.85 -8.70 9.46
CA LEU A 281 45.13 -8.36 8.84
C LEU A 281 45.41 -9.29 7.65
N ILE A 282 46.03 -8.73 6.61
CA ILE A 282 46.41 -9.47 5.40
C ILE A 282 47.42 -10.56 5.81
N PRO A 283 47.34 -11.80 5.27
CA PRO A 283 48.27 -12.88 5.59
C PRO A 283 49.65 -12.69 4.94
N LEU A 284 50.26 -11.52 5.15
CA LEU A 284 51.63 -11.19 4.77
C LEU A 284 52.57 -11.42 5.94
N GLN A 285 53.73 -12.01 5.66
CA GLN A 285 54.80 -12.19 6.63
C GLN A 285 56.05 -11.46 6.17
N PHE A 286 56.54 -10.58 7.04
CA PHE A 286 57.72 -9.75 6.85
C PHE A 286 58.82 -10.27 7.77
N ASN A 287 59.76 -11.04 7.23
CA ASN A 287 60.83 -11.67 8.01
C ASN A 287 62.10 -10.84 7.86
N PHE A 288 62.52 -10.18 8.93
CA PHE A 288 63.71 -9.34 8.96
C PHE A 288 64.82 -10.02 9.76
N GLY A 289 66.00 -10.16 9.15
CA GLY A 289 67.16 -10.80 9.79
C GLY A 289 68.48 -10.46 9.12
N GLU A 290 69.59 -10.97 9.65
CA GLU A 290 70.92 -10.80 9.07
C GLU A 290 71.07 -11.60 7.77
N ALA A 291 71.69 -10.98 6.76
CA ALA A 291 72.05 -11.64 5.51
C ALA A 291 73.44 -12.31 5.63
N GLU A 292 73.74 -13.29 4.76
CA GLU A 292 75.03 -14.03 4.75
C GLU A 292 76.27 -13.15 4.41
N GLY A 293 76.08 -11.85 4.16
CA GLY A 293 77.12 -10.83 4.09
C GLY A 293 76.72 -9.58 4.88
N LYS A 294 77.69 -8.87 5.47
CA LYS A 294 77.57 -7.73 6.41
C LYS A 294 76.41 -6.75 6.11
N GLY A 295 75.19 -7.08 6.54
CA GLY A 295 73.97 -6.29 6.34
C GLY A 295 72.70 -7.05 6.75
N TYR A 296 71.55 -6.36 6.75
CA TYR A 296 70.25 -6.95 7.05
C TYR A 296 69.43 -7.17 5.78
N GLN A 297 68.43 -8.04 5.87
CA GLN A 297 67.53 -8.33 4.77
C GLN A 297 66.10 -8.52 5.28
N LEU A 298 65.16 -7.88 4.58
CA LEU A 298 63.72 -8.11 4.73
C LEU A 298 63.26 -9.10 3.67
N LYS A 299 62.77 -10.27 4.08
CA LYS A 299 62.14 -11.27 3.21
C LYS A 299 60.62 -11.18 3.35
N ILE A 300 59.93 -11.01 2.24
CA ILE A 300 58.46 -10.86 2.20
C ILE A 300 57.84 -12.18 1.72
N LYS A 301 56.93 -12.74 2.50
CA LYS A 301 56.18 -13.96 2.19
C LYS A 301 54.68 -13.67 2.12
N GLY A 302 53.98 -14.38 1.25
CA GLY A 302 52.52 -14.29 1.10
C GLY A 302 52.04 -13.33 0.02
N LEU A 303 52.89 -12.42 -0.49
CA LEU A 303 52.51 -11.40 -1.48
C LEU A 303 52.00 -11.98 -2.80
N ASN A 304 52.56 -13.12 -3.23
CA ASN A 304 52.17 -13.81 -4.46
C ASN A 304 50.74 -14.41 -4.39
N HIS A 305 50.16 -14.54 -3.19
CA HIS A 305 48.81 -15.08 -2.97
C HIS A 305 47.77 -13.97 -2.77
N LEU A 306 48.09 -12.73 -3.11
CA LEU A 306 47.21 -11.58 -2.98
C LEU A 306 46.87 -10.99 -4.34
N ILE A 307 45.56 -10.81 -4.60
CA ILE A 307 45.10 -9.96 -5.70
C ILE A 307 44.76 -8.59 -5.13
N VAL A 308 45.45 -7.57 -5.63
CA VAL A 308 45.23 -6.17 -5.26
C VAL A 308 44.25 -5.57 -6.26
N LEU A 309 43.07 -5.17 -5.77
CA LEU A 309 42.01 -4.59 -6.60
C LEU A 309 42.02 -3.07 -6.47
N ASN A 310 42.92 -2.42 -7.22
CA ASN A 310 43.16 -0.98 -7.19
C ASN A 310 41.88 -0.15 -7.30
N THR A 311 40.99 -0.55 -8.21
CA THR A 311 39.77 0.18 -8.54
C THR A 311 38.70 0.08 -7.45
N TYR A 312 38.73 -0.98 -6.63
CA TYR A 312 37.79 -1.16 -5.51
C TYR A 312 38.43 -0.89 -4.14
N ARG A 313 39.72 -0.50 -4.09
CA ARG A 313 40.49 -0.26 -2.86
C ARG A 313 40.41 -1.43 -1.86
N SER A 314 40.46 -2.65 -2.39
CA SER A 314 40.28 -3.88 -1.62
C SER A 314 41.34 -4.90 -2.01
N VAL A 315 41.67 -5.81 -1.09
CA VAL A 315 42.60 -6.92 -1.32
C VAL A 315 41.83 -8.22 -1.20
N LEU A 316 42.04 -9.13 -2.14
CA LEU A 316 41.43 -10.45 -2.12
C LEU A 316 42.45 -11.50 -1.70
N SER A 317 42.13 -12.24 -0.63
CA SER A 317 42.95 -13.35 -0.12
C SER A 317 42.08 -14.43 0.53
N GLY A 318 42.32 -15.69 0.19
CA GLY A 318 41.62 -16.83 0.80
C GLY A 318 40.09 -16.76 0.71
N GLY A 319 39.55 -16.18 -0.36
CA GLY A 319 38.10 -16.01 -0.55
C GLY A 319 37.46 -14.87 0.27
N LYS A 320 38.26 -14.08 1.00
CA LYS A 320 37.80 -12.91 1.76
C LYS A 320 38.25 -11.62 1.09
N LEU A 321 37.36 -10.62 1.08
CA LEU A 321 37.66 -9.26 0.66
C LEU A 321 38.04 -8.41 1.88
N ILE A 322 39.27 -7.91 1.90
CA ILE A 322 39.82 -7.08 2.96
C ILE A 322 39.86 -5.63 2.48
N GLN A 323 39.16 -4.74 3.18
CA GLN A 323 39.12 -3.32 2.84
C GLN A 323 40.16 -2.55 3.66
N LEU A 324 41.04 -1.81 2.96
CA LEU A 324 42.12 -1.06 3.60
C LEU A 324 41.86 0.45 3.55
N LYS A 325 42.41 1.18 4.53
CA LYS A 325 42.46 2.65 4.48
C LYS A 325 43.29 3.10 3.28
N HIS A 326 42.95 4.27 2.72
CA HIS A 326 43.53 4.77 1.47
C HIS A 326 45.07 4.79 1.46
N GLU A 327 45.68 5.23 2.55
CA GLU A 327 47.15 5.29 2.67
C GLU A 327 47.80 3.92 2.72
N ASP A 328 47.22 2.98 3.47
CA ASP A 328 47.75 1.64 3.67
C ASP A 328 47.59 0.80 2.38
N PHE A 329 46.46 0.96 1.68
CA PHE A 329 46.25 0.37 0.36
C PHE A 329 47.30 0.85 -0.65
N LYS A 330 47.57 2.16 -0.68
CA LYS A 330 48.58 2.73 -1.58
C LYS A 330 49.97 2.18 -1.28
N ARG A 331 50.36 2.11 0.00
CA ARG A 331 51.64 1.51 0.42
C ARG A 331 51.78 0.06 -0.03
N LEU A 332 50.73 -0.74 0.10
CA LEU A 332 50.73 -2.14 -0.34
C LEU A 332 50.84 -2.26 -1.87
N SER A 333 50.09 -1.44 -2.61
CA SER A 333 50.15 -1.41 -4.08
C SER A 333 51.54 -1.01 -4.58
N ASP A 334 52.11 0.06 -4.02
CA ASP A 334 53.46 0.55 -4.37
C ASP A 334 54.53 -0.49 -4.02
N LEU A 335 54.40 -1.17 -2.86
CA LEU A 335 55.30 -2.25 -2.44
C LEU A 335 55.24 -3.44 -3.40
N LYS A 336 54.04 -3.86 -3.81
CA LYS A 336 53.87 -4.97 -4.76
C LYS A 336 54.46 -4.63 -6.13
N GLN A 337 54.15 -3.45 -6.65
CA GLN A 337 54.68 -3.00 -7.94
C GLN A 337 56.22 -2.90 -7.93
N MET A 338 56.80 -2.41 -6.83
CA MET A 338 58.26 -2.32 -6.66
C MET A 338 58.92 -3.70 -6.66
N LEU A 339 58.35 -4.67 -5.95
CA LEU A 339 58.92 -6.03 -5.86
C LEU A 339 58.75 -6.79 -7.18
N ASP A 340 57.56 -6.71 -7.80
CA ASP A 340 57.28 -7.34 -9.10
C ASP A 340 58.23 -6.79 -10.20
N ALA A 341 58.53 -5.48 -10.19
CA ALA A 341 59.49 -4.88 -11.11
C ALA A 341 60.96 -5.27 -10.83
N SER A 342 61.28 -5.70 -9.62
CA SER A 342 62.63 -6.09 -9.21
C SER A 342 62.90 -7.61 -9.30
N GLU A 343 61.87 -8.42 -9.55
CA GLU A 343 61.89 -9.89 -9.54
C GLU A 343 62.49 -10.50 -8.25
N THR A 344 62.46 -9.76 -7.13
CA THR A 344 62.95 -10.25 -5.84
C THR A 344 61.92 -10.06 -4.73
N ASN A 345 61.88 -11.00 -3.79
CA ASN A 345 61.09 -10.88 -2.55
C ASN A 345 61.96 -10.50 -1.35
N GLN A 346 63.15 -9.94 -1.61
CA GLN A 346 64.17 -9.68 -0.61
C GLN A 346 64.72 -8.27 -0.77
N ILE A 347 64.55 -7.43 0.26
CA ILE A 347 65.06 -6.06 0.27
C ILE A 347 66.29 -6.01 1.18
N PRO A 348 67.50 -5.73 0.65
CA PRO A 348 68.68 -5.54 1.47
C PRO A 348 68.64 -4.18 2.19
N ILE A 349 69.05 -4.14 3.45
CA ILE A 349 69.04 -2.96 4.32
C ILE A 349 70.44 -2.81 4.93
N SER A 350 71.08 -1.66 4.70
CA SER A 350 72.42 -1.38 5.23
C SER A 350 72.39 -1.06 6.74
N HIS A 351 73.53 -1.19 7.42
CA HIS A 351 73.64 -0.88 8.85
C HIS A 351 73.28 0.57 9.19
N GLU A 352 73.63 1.53 8.33
CA GLU A 352 73.33 2.96 8.55
C GLU A 352 71.83 3.28 8.43
N GLN A 353 71.06 2.42 7.76
CA GLN A 353 69.62 2.61 7.54
C GLN A 353 68.76 1.82 8.54
N LEU A 354 69.37 1.06 9.45
CA LEU A 354 68.68 0.16 10.37
C LEU A 354 67.69 0.89 11.28
N ASP A 355 68.15 1.94 11.97
CA ASP A 355 67.33 2.69 12.93
C ASP A 355 66.15 3.37 12.24
N PHE A 356 66.40 3.99 11.09
CA PHE A 356 65.35 4.61 10.27
C PHE A 356 64.33 3.58 9.79
N PHE A 357 64.79 2.40 9.37
CA PHE A 357 63.92 1.33 8.91
C PHE A 357 63.03 0.79 10.05
N LEU A 358 63.60 0.57 11.24
CA LEU A 358 62.85 0.10 12.41
C LEU A 358 61.84 1.15 12.92
N GLU A 359 62.20 2.44 12.94
CA GLU A 359 61.30 3.50 13.45
C GLU A 359 60.21 3.93 12.45
N LYS A 360 60.53 4.01 11.15
CA LYS A 360 59.63 4.60 10.15
C LYS A 360 58.96 3.58 9.25
N VAL A 361 59.60 2.45 8.96
CA VAL A 361 59.09 1.47 7.99
C VAL A 361 58.35 0.33 8.69
N VAL A 362 58.88 -0.21 9.79
CA VAL A 362 58.26 -1.35 10.50
C VAL A 362 56.84 -1.09 11.03
N PRO A 363 56.48 0.08 11.61
CA PRO A 363 55.09 0.35 11.99
C PRO A 363 54.15 0.27 10.78
N GLY A 364 54.54 0.85 9.64
CA GLY A 364 53.78 0.76 8.40
C GLY A 364 53.60 -0.68 7.92
N LEU A 365 54.62 -1.54 8.06
CA LEU A 365 54.54 -2.96 7.71
C LEU A 365 53.64 -3.77 8.65
N LYS A 366 53.60 -3.44 9.96
CA LYS A 366 52.70 -4.09 10.92
C LYS A 366 51.22 -3.85 10.65
N LYS A 367 50.87 -2.70 10.06
CA LYS A 367 49.49 -2.44 9.57
C LYS A 367 49.11 -3.32 8.38
N LEU A 368 50.10 -3.80 7.62
CA LEU A 368 49.91 -4.58 6.40
C LEU A 368 50.01 -6.09 6.63
N GLY A 369 50.74 -6.56 7.65
CA GLY A 369 50.92 -7.98 7.95
C GLY A 369 51.76 -8.26 9.18
N ASP A 370 52.07 -9.54 9.43
CA ASP A 370 52.91 -9.97 10.55
C ASP A 370 54.39 -9.68 10.29
N VAL A 371 55.08 -9.06 11.26
CA VAL A 371 56.50 -8.72 11.14
C VAL A 371 57.31 -9.52 12.16
N GLN A 372 58.13 -10.44 11.66
CA GLN A 372 59.01 -11.30 12.44
C GLN A 372 60.44 -10.77 12.39
N LEU A 373 60.95 -10.37 13.55
CA LEU A 373 62.33 -9.93 13.73
C LEU A 373 63.15 -11.09 14.30
N SER A 374 64.36 -11.33 13.78
CA SER A 374 65.26 -12.35 14.33
C SER A 374 65.69 -12.03 15.77
N GLY A 375 65.98 -13.06 16.57
CA GLY A 375 66.26 -12.94 18.02
C GLY A 375 67.38 -11.95 18.38
N ALA A 376 68.42 -11.82 17.55
CA ALA A 376 69.52 -10.87 17.75
C ALA A 376 69.09 -9.39 17.62
N VAL A 377 68.01 -9.09 16.89
CA VAL A 377 67.42 -7.74 16.74
C VAL A 377 66.41 -7.45 17.85
N VAL A 378 65.69 -8.48 18.32
CA VAL A 378 64.69 -8.36 19.40
C VAL A 378 65.35 -8.17 20.78
N GLU A 379 66.50 -8.81 21.04
CA GLU A 379 67.25 -8.65 22.30
C GLU A 379 67.81 -7.23 22.51
N GLN A 380 67.80 -6.38 21.47
CA GLN A 380 68.22 -4.98 21.58
C GLN A 380 67.08 -4.00 21.94
N PHE A 381 65.80 -4.41 21.92
CA PHE A 381 64.66 -3.51 22.13
C PHE A 381 63.53 -4.12 22.99
N VAL A 382 63.17 -3.45 24.08
CA VAL A 382 62.09 -3.89 24.98
C VAL A 382 60.76 -3.31 24.50
N LYS A 383 59.74 -4.16 24.27
CA LYS A 383 58.35 -3.74 23.98
C LYS A 383 57.62 -3.48 25.30
N THR A 384 57.40 -2.22 25.64
CA THR A 384 56.53 -1.82 26.76
C THR A 384 55.19 -1.28 26.23
N PRO A 385 54.03 -1.69 26.79
CA PRO A 385 52.73 -1.23 26.33
C PRO A 385 52.47 0.24 26.72
N LEU A 386 51.93 1.04 25.79
CA LEU A 386 51.55 2.43 26.02
C LEU A 386 50.36 2.52 27.00
N ILE A 387 50.51 3.32 28.06
CA ILE A 387 49.40 3.77 28.90
C ILE A 387 49.23 5.27 28.70
N ALA A 388 48.19 5.68 27.99
CA ALA A 388 47.84 7.10 27.83
C ALA A 388 46.95 7.57 28.99
N LYS A 389 47.28 8.72 29.59
CA LYS A 389 46.50 9.37 30.65
C LYS A 389 46.10 10.77 30.21
N LEU A 390 44.81 11.09 30.34
CA LEU A 390 44.24 12.41 30.03
C LEU A 390 43.70 13.04 31.31
N TYR A 391 44.29 14.15 31.72
CA TYR A 391 43.86 14.92 32.88
C TYR A 391 43.01 16.09 32.41
N LEU A 392 41.78 16.17 32.88
CA LEU A 392 40.83 17.24 32.58
C LEU A 392 40.58 18.05 33.84
N ASP A 393 40.83 19.35 33.76
CA ASP A 393 40.51 20.30 34.83
C ASP A 393 39.85 21.56 34.28
N ARG A 394 39.13 22.30 35.13
CA ARG A 394 38.49 23.56 34.75
C ARG A 394 38.97 24.69 35.65
N VAL A 395 39.76 25.59 35.08
CA VAL A 395 40.37 26.73 35.80
C VAL A 395 40.02 28.02 35.08
N LYS A 396 39.53 29.04 35.81
CA LYS A 396 39.13 30.35 35.26
C LYS A 396 38.21 30.26 34.02
N ASP A 397 37.17 29.43 34.12
CA ASP A 397 36.18 29.18 33.05
C ASP A 397 36.69 28.55 31.76
N ARG A 398 37.89 27.95 31.78
CA ARG A 398 38.46 27.21 30.65
C ARG A 398 38.66 25.76 31.01
N LEU A 399 38.28 24.86 30.11
CA LEU A 399 38.63 23.45 30.20
C LEU A 399 40.08 23.28 29.76
N LEU A 400 40.90 22.74 30.66
CA LEU A 400 42.29 22.38 30.47
C LEU A 400 42.39 20.87 30.30
N ALA A 401 43.21 20.43 29.35
CA ALA A 401 43.49 19.03 29.11
C ALA A 401 45.01 18.79 29.05
N GLY A 402 45.52 17.93 29.93
CA GLY A 402 46.91 17.46 29.92
C GLY A 402 46.96 16.00 29.46
N LEU A 403 47.77 15.71 28.44
CA LEU A 403 47.92 14.37 27.89
C LEU A 403 49.32 13.84 28.21
N GLU A 404 49.42 12.63 28.74
CA GLU A 404 50.69 11.97 29.06
C GLU A 404 50.72 10.55 28.48
N PHE A 405 51.86 10.17 27.89
CA PHE A 405 52.13 8.81 27.41
C PHE A 405 53.13 8.11 28.33
N HIS A 406 52.73 7.01 28.95
CA HIS A 406 53.53 6.27 29.92
C HIS A 406 54.05 4.96 29.31
N TYR A 407 55.36 4.74 29.37
CA TYR A 407 56.07 3.52 28.99
C TYR A 407 56.94 3.05 30.17
N GLU A 408 56.41 2.17 31.02
CA GLU A 408 57.02 1.79 32.32
C GLU A 408 57.43 2.99 33.17
N ASN A 409 58.74 3.29 33.25
CA ASN A 409 59.31 4.39 34.05
C ASN A 409 59.45 5.70 33.25
N MET A 410 59.06 5.72 31.97
CA MET A 410 59.12 6.90 31.12
C MET A 410 57.76 7.56 30.97
N VAL A 411 57.71 8.87 31.21
CA VAL A 411 56.54 9.72 30.95
C VAL A 411 56.90 10.69 29.83
N ILE A 412 56.09 10.69 28.78
CA ILE A 412 56.28 11.54 27.61
C ILE A 412 55.11 12.52 27.54
N ASN A 413 55.43 13.81 27.58
CA ASN A 413 54.49 14.88 27.26
C ASN A 413 54.57 15.17 25.75
N PRO A 414 53.50 14.96 24.97
CA PRO A 414 53.53 15.16 23.52
C PRO A 414 53.71 16.62 23.08
N LEU A 415 53.57 17.60 23.99
CA LEU A 415 53.73 19.03 23.72
C LEU A 415 55.13 19.57 24.04
N GLU A 416 55.95 18.83 24.79
CA GLU A 416 57.35 19.20 25.00
C GLU A 416 58.17 18.84 23.74
N GLY A 417 59.05 19.76 23.32
CA GLY A 417 59.83 19.62 22.09
C GLY A 417 60.60 18.31 22.04
N ARG A 418 60.65 17.69 20.84
CA ARG A 418 61.41 16.47 20.58
C ARG A 418 62.92 16.75 20.70
N GLU A 419 63.46 16.84 21.91
CA GLU A 419 64.89 16.65 22.11
C GLU A 419 65.21 15.18 21.85
N LEU A 420 66.13 14.96 20.91
CA LEU A 420 66.62 13.64 20.52
C LEU A 420 67.34 12.98 21.71
N TRP A 421 66.62 12.14 22.46
CA TRP A 421 67.24 11.23 23.42
C TRP A 421 67.88 10.06 22.68
N ALA A 422 69.08 10.29 22.15
CA ALA A 422 69.95 9.24 21.62
C ALA A 422 70.41 8.33 22.78
N GLY A 423 69.66 7.26 23.06
CA GLY A 423 70.07 6.26 24.05
C GLY A 423 68.97 5.36 24.62
N SER A 424 67.68 5.67 24.43
CA SER A 424 66.59 4.86 24.99
C SER A 424 66.13 3.74 24.04
N LYS A 425 66.37 2.49 24.42
CA LYS A 425 65.96 1.25 23.73
C LYS A 425 64.45 0.92 23.87
N VAL A 426 63.57 1.92 23.77
CA VAL A 426 62.11 1.76 23.91
C VAL A 426 61.42 2.01 22.58
N ILE A 427 60.72 0.99 22.06
CA ILE A 427 59.90 1.12 20.84
C ILE A 427 58.57 1.77 21.21
N ARG A 428 58.36 3.01 20.75
CA ARG A 428 57.09 3.74 20.93
C ARG A 428 55.97 3.16 20.05
N ASP A 429 54.75 3.17 20.58
CA ASP A 429 53.53 2.79 19.87
C ASP A 429 52.98 4.01 19.10
N ALA A 430 53.69 4.38 18.02
CA ALA A 430 53.41 5.57 17.24
C ALA A 430 52.01 5.57 16.62
N GLU A 431 51.36 4.40 16.46
CA GLU A 431 50.01 4.32 15.89
C GLU A 431 48.96 4.77 16.90
N LYS A 432 49.01 4.22 18.12
CA LYS A 432 48.09 4.62 19.19
C LYS A 432 48.35 6.05 19.65
N GLU A 433 49.61 6.47 19.73
CA GLU A 433 49.95 7.86 20.03
C GLU A 433 49.34 8.81 18.98
N ASN A 434 49.48 8.50 17.68
CA ASN A 434 48.92 9.33 16.61
C ASN A 434 47.39 9.28 16.57
N GLU A 435 46.75 8.14 16.86
CA GLU A 435 45.28 8.04 16.95
C GLU A 435 44.73 8.95 18.06
N ILE A 436 45.35 8.93 19.24
CA ILE A 436 44.98 9.79 20.36
C ILE A 436 45.25 11.25 20.03
N LEU A 437 46.40 11.57 19.43
CA LEU A 437 46.74 12.93 19.03
C LEU A 437 45.80 13.46 17.95
N GLN A 438 45.40 12.65 16.98
CA GLN A 438 44.48 13.04 15.92
C GLN A 438 43.09 13.36 16.49
N LEU A 439 42.57 12.54 17.41
CA LEU A 439 41.31 12.83 18.11
C LEU A 439 41.38 14.12 18.94
N MET A 440 42.53 14.40 19.55
CA MET A 440 42.77 15.67 20.25
C MET A 440 42.89 16.85 19.27
N GLU A 441 43.58 16.71 18.13
CA GLU A 441 43.72 17.79 17.14
C GLU A 441 42.39 18.11 16.43
N ASP A 442 41.60 17.11 16.10
CA ASP A 442 40.25 17.25 15.54
C ASP A 442 39.32 18.05 16.47
N SER A 443 39.61 18.05 17.77
CA SER A 443 38.83 18.78 18.77
C SER A 443 39.12 20.29 18.80
N SER A 444 40.04 20.83 17.99
CA SER A 444 40.33 22.28 17.89
C SER A 444 40.82 22.95 19.19
N PHE A 445 41.68 22.28 19.96
CA PHE A 445 42.30 22.88 21.15
C PHE A 445 43.33 23.96 20.81
N ALA A 446 43.44 24.99 21.66
CA ALA A 446 44.60 25.87 21.66
C ALA A 446 45.75 25.22 22.45
N LYS A 447 46.94 25.13 21.85
CA LYS A 447 48.14 24.51 22.44
C LYS A 447 48.92 25.53 23.29
N THR A 448 49.42 25.10 24.44
CA THR A 448 50.43 25.78 25.27
C THR A 448 51.56 24.80 25.58
N ASP A 449 52.70 25.29 26.07
CA ASP A 449 53.87 24.46 26.39
C ASP A 449 53.59 23.35 27.43
N GLY A 450 52.49 23.48 28.20
CA GLY A 450 52.11 22.50 29.23
C GLY A 450 50.73 21.84 29.05
N GLY A 451 50.02 22.05 27.93
CA GLY A 451 48.69 21.45 27.76
C GLY A 451 47.78 22.11 26.71
N TYR A 452 46.57 21.57 26.60
CA TYR A 452 45.52 22.00 25.70
C TYR A 452 44.43 22.78 26.44
N PHE A 453 43.82 23.80 25.82
CA PHE A 453 42.67 24.49 26.41
C PHE A 453 41.65 25.01 25.40
N PHE A 454 40.40 25.16 25.86
CA PHE A 454 39.30 25.73 25.07
C PHE A 454 39.04 27.20 25.40
N HIS A 455 38.78 28.00 24.34
CA HIS A 455 38.35 29.40 24.45
C HIS A 455 36.82 29.58 24.30
N ASN A 456 36.12 28.60 23.74
CA ASN A 456 34.69 28.68 23.40
C ASN A 456 33.91 27.51 24.03
N GLU A 457 32.78 27.82 24.66
CA GLU A 457 31.83 26.87 25.25
C GLU A 457 31.27 25.87 24.23
N GLN A 458 31.13 26.26 22.97
CA GLN A 458 30.66 25.34 21.91
C GLN A 458 31.66 24.23 21.61
N LEU A 459 32.96 24.55 21.59
CA LEU A 459 34.02 23.55 21.40
C LEU A 459 34.14 22.66 22.64
N GLU A 460 33.93 23.23 23.84
CA GLU A 460 33.82 22.47 25.08
C GLU A 460 32.68 21.44 25.01
N TYR A 461 31.48 21.82 24.55
CA TYR A 461 30.36 20.90 24.37
C TYR A 461 30.70 19.75 23.41
N GLU A 462 31.21 20.10 22.21
CA GLU A 462 31.55 19.12 21.16
C GLU A 462 32.57 18.09 21.68
N PHE A 463 33.60 18.56 22.41
CA PHE A 463 34.58 17.70 23.03
C PHE A 463 33.96 16.79 24.10
N LEU A 464 33.22 17.34 25.06
CA LEU A 464 32.68 16.57 26.19
C LEU A 464 31.63 15.53 25.78
N TYR A 465 30.78 15.82 24.79
CA TYR A 465 29.66 14.96 24.39
C TYR A 465 29.98 14.04 23.19
N HIS A 466 30.89 14.41 22.28
CA HIS A 466 31.17 13.60 21.07
C HIS A 466 32.57 13.00 21.02
N VAL A 467 33.59 13.68 21.57
CA VAL A 467 34.99 13.22 21.49
C VAL A 467 35.42 12.45 22.74
N LEU A 468 35.08 12.95 23.93
CA LEU A 468 35.46 12.35 25.21
C LEU A 468 34.98 10.89 25.35
N PRO A 469 33.74 10.51 24.92
CA PRO A 469 33.32 9.11 24.93
C PRO A 469 34.17 8.21 24.03
N LYS A 470 34.67 8.74 22.91
CA LYS A 470 35.59 8.02 22.00
C LYS A 470 36.99 7.89 22.60
N LEU A 471 37.48 8.92 23.30
CA LEU A 471 38.76 8.88 23.99
C LEU A 471 38.76 7.93 25.20
N GLN A 472 37.63 7.77 25.88
CA GLN A 472 37.49 6.90 27.04
C GLN A 472 37.79 5.42 26.75
N THR A 473 37.65 4.97 25.50
CA THR A 473 37.93 3.58 25.12
C THR A 473 39.42 3.28 24.96
N ILE A 474 40.25 4.31 24.76
CA ILE A 474 41.68 4.19 24.44
C ILE A 474 42.61 4.97 25.39
N VAL A 475 42.08 5.85 26.26
CA VAL A 475 42.83 6.68 27.23
C VAL A 475 42.22 6.59 28.62
N GLN A 476 43.07 6.59 29.67
CA GLN A 476 42.62 6.71 31.06
C GLN A 476 42.30 8.17 31.41
N ILE A 477 41.04 8.47 31.71
CA ILE A 477 40.56 9.84 31.95
C ILE A 477 40.54 10.16 33.45
N TYR A 478 41.22 11.23 33.83
CA TYR A 478 41.24 11.80 35.17
C TYR A 478 40.61 13.20 35.13
N ALA A 479 39.31 13.30 35.45
CA ALA A 479 38.58 14.55 35.43
C ALA A 479 38.22 15.04 36.84
N THR A 480 38.46 16.33 37.12
CA THR A 480 38.06 16.98 38.38
C THR A 480 36.54 17.09 38.51
N THR A 481 36.05 17.31 39.73
CA THR A 481 34.62 17.50 40.02
C THR A 481 34.01 18.67 39.22
N ALA A 482 34.79 19.71 38.95
CA ALA A 482 34.38 20.86 38.14
C ALA A 482 34.05 20.47 36.68
N VAL A 483 34.85 19.58 36.08
CA VAL A 483 34.59 19.07 34.72
C VAL A 483 33.41 18.10 34.73
N ARG A 484 33.31 17.23 35.74
CA ARG A 484 32.19 16.28 35.86
C ARG A 484 30.84 16.97 36.00
N ASN A 485 30.78 18.09 36.72
CA ASN A 485 29.56 18.88 36.91
C ASN A 485 29.15 19.68 35.66
N ARG A 486 30.02 19.79 34.64
CA ARG A 486 29.72 20.46 33.37
C ARG A 486 28.84 19.61 32.46
N ILE A 487 28.96 18.28 32.55
CA ILE A 487 28.12 17.34 31.82
C ILE A 487 26.84 17.13 32.61
N PHE A 488 25.69 17.48 32.04
CA PHE A 488 24.42 17.14 32.66
C PHE A 488 24.19 15.62 32.53
N ARG A 489 24.12 14.92 33.67
CA ARG A 489 23.94 13.45 33.75
C ARG A 489 22.53 13.02 34.16
N GLY A 490 21.60 13.95 34.32
CA GLY A 490 20.21 13.62 34.63
C GLY A 490 19.47 13.12 33.40
N ASN A 491 18.48 12.24 33.60
CA ASN A 491 17.50 11.89 32.57
C ASN A 491 16.46 13.02 32.43
N ALA A 492 16.88 14.21 31.99
CA ALA A 492 15.97 15.34 31.74
C ALA A 492 15.36 15.25 30.34
N HIS A 493 14.84 14.08 29.98
CA HIS A 493 14.07 13.95 28.75
C HIS A 493 12.79 14.78 28.90
N PRO A 494 12.42 15.54 27.89
CA PRO A 494 11.24 16.38 27.99
C PRO A 494 9.98 15.51 27.88
N GLN A 495 9.08 15.70 28.84
CA GLN A 495 7.78 15.04 28.89
C GLN A 495 6.66 16.06 28.70
N VAL A 496 5.70 15.74 27.85
CA VAL A 496 4.52 16.57 27.63
C VAL A 496 3.34 15.92 28.34
N ARG A 497 2.85 16.55 29.40
CA ARG A 497 1.61 16.16 30.06
C ARG A 497 0.41 16.71 29.32
N VAL A 498 -0.54 15.84 29.01
CA VAL A 498 -1.77 16.22 28.29
C VAL A 498 -2.97 16.02 29.19
N ARG A 499 -3.72 17.10 29.42
CA ARG A 499 -4.92 17.07 30.28
C ARG A 499 -6.09 17.83 29.66
N VAL A 500 -7.30 17.43 30.03
CA VAL A 500 -8.53 18.14 29.63
C VAL A 500 -8.84 19.22 30.65
N LYS A 501 -8.92 20.48 30.23
CA LYS A 501 -9.19 21.60 31.14
C LYS A 501 -10.69 21.70 31.44
N LYS A 502 -11.09 21.47 32.70
CA LYS A 502 -12.51 21.44 33.12
C LYS A 502 -13.24 22.79 33.03
N GLU A 503 -12.52 23.90 33.18
CA GLU A 503 -13.09 25.27 33.13
C GLU A 503 -13.56 25.68 31.73
N ARG A 504 -12.96 25.10 30.69
CA ARG A 504 -13.34 25.26 29.29
C ARG A 504 -13.42 23.88 28.66
N THR A 505 -14.57 23.23 28.83
CA THR A 505 -14.92 22.04 28.07
C THR A 505 -14.54 22.30 26.62
N ASN A 506 -13.69 21.44 26.05
CA ASN A 506 -13.17 21.48 24.66
C ASN A 506 -11.73 21.95 24.48
N TRP A 507 -10.94 22.07 25.56
CA TRP A 507 -9.51 22.39 25.46
C TRP A 507 -8.61 21.29 26.07
N LEU A 508 -7.52 20.98 25.37
CA LEU A 508 -6.39 20.21 25.85
C LEU A 508 -5.27 21.16 26.24
N GLU A 509 -4.74 20.94 27.44
CA GLU A 509 -3.57 21.64 27.93
C GLU A 509 -2.36 20.71 27.82
N PHE A 510 -1.31 21.19 27.16
CA PHE A 510 -0.02 20.54 27.01
C PHE A 510 0.98 21.26 27.92
N LYS A 511 1.39 20.58 28.99
CA LYS A 511 2.37 21.11 29.94
C LYS A 511 3.71 20.39 29.76
N PHE A 512 4.79 21.15 29.62
CA PHE A 512 6.14 20.59 29.45
C PHE A 512 6.80 20.42 30.83
N GLU A 513 7.31 19.22 31.10
CA GLU A 513 8.05 18.88 32.31
C GLU A 513 9.39 18.23 31.93
N MET A 514 10.43 18.53 32.70
CA MET A 514 11.77 17.96 32.54
C MET A 514 12.34 17.66 33.93
N ASP A 515 12.71 16.41 34.18
CA ASP A 515 13.25 16.00 35.48
C ASP A 515 14.56 16.74 35.79
N GLY A 516 14.57 17.48 36.91
CA GLY A 516 15.75 18.22 37.36
C GLY A 516 15.93 19.63 36.78
N ILE A 517 15.02 20.11 35.92
CA ILE A 517 15.04 21.48 35.36
C ILE A 517 13.81 22.27 35.86
N PRO A 518 14.00 23.43 36.53
CA PRO A 518 12.88 24.26 36.96
C PRO A 518 12.05 24.79 35.79
N GLU A 519 10.72 24.93 35.95
CA GLU A 519 9.79 25.39 34.90
C GLU A 519 10.25 26.66 34.17
N LYS A 520 10.84 27.62 34.89
CA LYS A 520 11.37 28.86 34.30
C LYS A 520 12.52 28.64 33.29
N GLN A 521 13.31 27.58 33.43
CA GLN A 521 14.39 27.22 32.51
C GLN A 521 13.90 26.35 31.34
N ILE A 522 12.79 25.63 31.49
CA ILE A 522 12.21 24.82 30.41
C ILE A 522 11.85 25.70 29.20
N ARG A 523 11.33 26.91 29.43
CA ARG A 523 11.05 27.89 28.36
C ARG A 523 12.28 28.21 27.51
N GLU A 524 13.40 28.50 28.17
CA GLU A 524 14.64 28.86 27.48
C GLU A 524 15.22 27.66 26.71
N VAL A 525 15.05 26.44 27.23
CA VAL A 525 15.40 25.19 26.54
C VAL A 525 14.54 24.98 25.29
N LEU A 526 13.22 25.18 25.38
CA LEU A 526 12.31 25.04 24.23
C LEU A 526 12.59 26.09 23.14
N LEU A 527 12.92 27.33 23.53
CA LEU A 527 13.35 28.37 22.58
C LEU A 527 14.68 27.99 21.90
N ALA A 528 15.65 27.48 22.66
CA ALA A 528 16.91 27.01 22.10
C ALA A 528 16.70 25.86 21.10
N LEU A 529 15.71 24.99 21.35
CA LEU A 529 15.32 23.90 20.46
C LEU A 529 14.66 24.43 19.17
N GLU A 530 13.79 25.44 19.26
CA GLU A 530 13.19 26.13 18.10
C GLU A 530 14.24 26.79 17.20
N GLU A 531 15.26 27.38 17.81
CA GLU A 531 16.42 27.96 17.12
C GLU A 531 17.42 26.92 16.58
N LYS A 532 17.13 25.61 16.76
CA LYS A 532 17.97 24.48 16.34
C LYS A 532 19.38 24.50 16.94
N ARG A 533 19.51 24.94 18.20
CA ARG A 533 20.78 24.87 18.94
C ARG A 533 21.06 23.42 19.34
N LYS A 534 22.34 23.03 19.32
CA LYS A 534 22.77 21.67 19.74
C LYS A 534 22.70 21.43 21.25
N TYR A 535 22.88 22.50 22.04
CA TYR A 535 22.94 22.42 23.49
C TYR A 535 22.35 23.67 24.15
N TYR A 536 22.02 23.55 25.43
CA TYR A 536 21.61 24.67 26.28
C TYR A 536 22.38 24.65 27.62
N ARG A 537 22.81 25.84 28.07
CA ARG A 537 23.53 26.01 29.35
C ARG A 537 22.54 26.30 30.49
N LEU A 538 22.46 25.37 31.44
CA LEU A 538 21.65 25.51 32.65
C LEU A 538 22.27 26.51 33.64
N ARG A 539 21.48 27.04 34.57
CA ARG A 539 21.93 28.06 35.55
C ARG A 539 23.01 27.56 36.51
N ASN A 540 23.04 26.27 36.80
CA ASN A 540 24.11 25.61 37.57
C ASN A 540 25.42 25.48 36.76
N GLY A 541 25.43 25.92 35.49
CA GLY A 541 26.57 25.82 34.60
C GLY A 541 26.77 24.44 33.98
N SER A 542 25.81 23.52 34.00
CA SER A 542 25.90 22.27 33.21
C SER A 542 25.37 22.48 31.78
N LEU A 543 25.91 21.74 30.82
CA LEU A 543 25.48 21.73 29.43
C LEU A 543 24.48 20.58 29.22
N LEU A 544 23.30 20.90 28.69
CA LEU A 544 22.25 19.95 28.32
C LEU A 544 22.28 19.73 26.80
N SER A 545 22.38 18.48 26.36
CA SER A 545 22.29 18.13 24.94
C SER A 545 20.83 18.15 24.46
N LEU A 546 20.58 18.78 23.31
CA LEU A 546 19.27 18.86 22.65
C LEU A 546 19.18 17.94 21.42
N GLU A 547 20.18 17.07 21.23
CA GLU A 547 20.32 16.21 20.05
C GLU A 547 19.76 14.79 20.30
N THR A 548 19.04 14.59 21.41
CA THR A 548 18.41 13.30 21.70
C THR A 548 17.12 13.12 20.90
N LYS A 549 16.70 11.86 20.71
CA LYS A 549 15.48 11.52 19.97
C LYS A 549 14.23 12.19 20.56
N GLU A 550 14.15 12.29 21.89
CA GLU A 550 13.01 12.90 22.58
C GLU A 550 12.91 14.41 22.31
N PHE A 551 14.05 15.11 22.23
CA PHE A 551 14.10 16.52 21.84
C PHE A 551 13.72 16.72 20.36
N GLU A 552 14.13 15.82 19.46
CA GLU A 552 13.70 15.87 18.06
C GLU A 552 12.18 15.70 17.91
N GLU A 553 11.56 14.82 18.70
CA GLU A 553 10.11 14.61 18.68
C GLU A 553 9.34 15.84 19.16
N ILE A 554 9.80 16.48 20.24
CA ILE A 554 9.20 17.74 20.70
C ILE A 554 9.43 18.86 19.70
N HIS A 555 10.60 18.93 19.07
CA HIS A 555 10.84 19.88 17.99
C HIS A 555 9.86 19.67 16.82
N ARG A 556 9.55 18.42 16.44
CA ARG A 556 8.50 18.14 15.43
C ARG A 556 7.11 18.57 15.93
N PHE A 557 6.80 18.33 17.21
CA PHE A 557 5.55 18.76 17.82
C PHE A 557 5.40 20.29 17.81
N LEU A 558 6.44 21.04 18.21
CA LEU A 558 6.44 22.50 18.19
C LEU A 558 6.29 23.06 16.78
N ASN A 559 6.99 22.49 15.79
CA ASN A 559 6.85 22.92 14.39
C ASN A 559 5.47 22.60 13.78
N ALA A 560 4.73 21.63 14.34
CA ALA A 560 3.38 21.31 13.89
C ALA A 560 2.33 22.29 14.43
N LEU A 561 2.68 23.17 15.36
CA LEU A 561 1.80 24.19 15.90
C LEU A 561 1.66 25.35 14.92
N PRO A 562 0.44 25.92 14.75
CA PRO A 562 0.29 27.18 14.05
C PRO A 562 1.01 28.29 14.83
N VAL A 563 1.74 29.16 14.12
CA VAL A 563 2.51 30.28 14.70
C VAL A 563 1.62 31.13 15.61
N GLN A 564 1.76 30.99 16.92
CA GLN A 564 1.09 31.81 17.92
C GLN A 564 2.11 32.33 18.93
N ASN A 565 2.07 33.64 19.16
CA ASN A 565 2.90 34.38 20.13
C ASN A 565 2.28 34.31 21.54
N GLU A 566 1.97 33.12 22.07
CA GLU A 566 1.47 32.99 23.46
C GLU A 566 2.54 32.42 24.40
N ASP A 567 2.57 32.95 25.62
CA ASP A 567 3.50 32.55 26.68
C ASP A 567 3.37 31.05 27.00
N LEU A 568 4.36 30.28 26.58
CA LEU A 568 4.55 28.86 26.94
C LEU A 568 4.64 28.61 28.47
N GLU A 569 4.67 29.67 29.30
CA GLU A 569 4.81 29.61 30.76
C GLU A 569 3.65 28.90 31.47
N SER A 570 2.42 28.98 30.93
CA SER A 570 1.23 28.37 31.56
C SER A 570 0.77 27.05 30.92
N GLY A 571 1.58 26.48 30.00
CA GLY A 571 1.18 25.36 29.15
C GLY A 571 0.41 25.81 27.91
N LEU A 572 0.50 25.01 26.84
CA LEU A 572 -0.16 25.29 25.57
C LEU A 572 -1.60 24.78 25.62
N ASN A 573 -2.55 25.70 25.49
CA ASN A 573 -3.97 25.37 25.49
C ASN A 573 -4.45 25.31 24.04
N LEU A 574 -4.94 24.16 23.59
CA LEU A 574 -5.47 23.98 22.24
C LEU A 574 -6.89 23.41 22.29
N PRO A 575 -7.76 23.76 21.33
CA PRO A 575 -9.00 23.03 21.12
C PRO A 575 -8.73 21.52 20.99
N ILE A 576 -9.57 20.67 21.60
CA ILE A 576 -9.41 19.20 21.60
C ILE A 576 -9.14 18.66 20.19
N VAL A 577 -9.81 19.23 19.18
CA VAL A 577 -9.68 18.80 17.79
C VAL A 577 -8.28 19.04 17.22
N GLN A 578 -7.65 20.17 17.58
CA GLN A 578 -6.28 20.47 17.20
C GLN A 578 -5.29 19.61 17.98
N GLY A 579 -5.52 19.43 19.29
CA GLY A 579 -4.65 18.59 20.11
C GLY A 579 -4.70 17.10 19.73
N LEU A 580 -5.87 16.56 19.36
CA LEU A 580 -5.99 15.18 18.84
C LEU A 580 -5.17 14.97 17.56
N ARG A 581 -5.11 15.97 16.67
CA ARG A 581 -4.29 15.90 15.46
C ARG A 581 -2.79 15.88 15.75
N LEU A 582 -2.35 16.60 16.78
CA LEU A 582 -0.94 16.68 17.19
C LEU A 582 -0.48 15.43 17.94
N LEU A 583 -1.38 14.78 18.68
CA LEU A 583 -1.12 13.48 19.30
C LEU A 583 -0.93 12.38 18.25
N ASP A 584 -1.38 12.58 17.01
CA ASP A 584 -1.20 11.61 15.93
C ASP A 584 0.16 11.66 15.25
N SER A 585 0.86 12.81 15.26
CA SER A 585 2.16 13.00 14.60
C SER A 585 3.33 12.44 15.40
N VAL A 586 3.06 11.87 16.58
CA VAL A 586 4.07 11.34 17.48
C VAL A 586 3.95 9.82 17.46
N ASP A 587 4.95 9.17 16.86
CA ASP A 587 4.99 7.72 16.67
C ASP A 587 5.31 6.96 17.97
N ASP A 588 6.02 7.60 18.91
CA ASP A 588 6.42 7.01 20.19
C ASP A 588 5.72 7.68 21.39
N ARG A 589 5.17 6.87 22.31
CA ARG A 589 4.40 7.37 23.46
C ARG A 589 5.26 7.77 24.65
N SER A 590 6.58 7.58 24.57
CA SER A 590 7.53 7.83 25.66
C SER A 590 7.62 9.32 26.04
N ALA A 591 7.47 10.23 25.07
CA ALA A 591 7.52 11.67 25.30
C ALA A 591 6.20 12.28 25.82
N PHE A 592 5.07 11.56 25.80
CA PHE A 592 3.75 12.08 26.17
C PHE A 592 3.12 11.32 27.33
N THR A 593 2.93 12.00 28.45
CA THR A 593 2.24 11.46 29.63
C THR A 593 0.78 11.91 29.60
N LEU A 594 -0.11 11.01 29.19
CA LEU A 594 -1.56 11.26 29.18
C LEU A 594 -2.11 11.22 30.60
N GLU A 595 -2.62 12.34 31.11
CA GLU A 595 -3.25 12.41 32.43
C GLU A 595 -4.60 11.67 32.45
N GLU A 596 -5.02 11.29 33.66
CA GLU A 596 -6.27 10.57 33.91
C GLU A 596 -7.49 11.30 33.32
N SER A 597 -7.52 12.63 33.34
CA SER A 597 -8.60 13.43 32.77
C SER A 597 -8.77 13.23 31.25
N PHE A 598 -7.67 13.09 30.51
CA PHE A 598 -7.70 12.84 29.07
C PHE A 598 -8.00 11.37 28.75
N ARG A 599 -7.50 10.44 29.56
CA ARG A 599 -7.85 9.01 29.45
C ARG A 599 -9.34 8.80 29.66
N GLN A 600 -9.90 9.39 30.72
CA GLN A 600 -11.33 9.37 31.00
C GLN A 600 -12.15 10.02 29.88
N PHE A 601 -11.68 11.12 29.28
CA PHE A 601 -12.32 11.70 28.10
C PHE A 601 -12.38 10.72 26.92
N LEU A 602 -11.25 10.08 26.59
CA LEU A 602 -11.19 9.09 25.50
C LEU A 602 -12.02 7.83 25.81
N GLU A 603 -12.01 7.37 27.07
CA GLU A 603 -12.84 6.26 27.51
C GLU A 603 -14.32 6.61 27.47
N ASN A 604 -14.71 7.81 27.91
CA ASN A 604 -16.11 8.23 27.89
C ASN A 604 -16.67 8.32 26.47
N ILE A 605 -15.86 8.75 25.49
CA ILE A 605 -16.29 8.75 24.09
C ILE A 605 -16.32 7.32 23.51
N ARG A 606 -15.37 6.46 23.90
CA ARG A 606 -15.33 5.05 23.44
C ARG A 606 -16.42 4.17 24.06
N ASN A 607 -16.75 4.44 25.32
CA ASN A 607 -17.71 3.71 26.14
C ASN A 607 -18.77 4.69 26.67
N PRO A 608 -19.81 4.96 25.85
CA PRO A 608 -20.84 5.95 26.17
C PRO A 608 -21.66 5.64 27.43
N ASP A 609 -21.62 4.40 27.92
CA ASP A 609 -22.34 3.98 29.13
C ASP A 609 -21.71 4.47 30.44
N SER A 610 -20.50 5.04 30.38
CA SER A 610 -19.80 5.64 31.52
C SER A 610 -20.48 6.91 32.06
N LEU A 611 -21.09 7.71 31.17
CA LEU A 611 -21.80 8.93 31.53
C LEU A 611 -23.28 8.62 31.76
N LYS A 612 -23.76 8.88 32.98
CA LYS A 612 -25.15 8.64 33.40
C LYS A 612 -26.09 9.72 32.85
N PHE A 613 -26.34 9.71 31.54
CA PHE A 613 -27.45 10.46 30.96
C PHE A 613 -28.76 9.71 31.17
N GLU A 614 -29.73 10.37 31.81
CA GLU A 614 -31.06 9.80 32.00
C GLU A 614 -31.83 9.80 30.68
N VAL A 615 -32.46 8.67 30.37
CA VAL A 615 -33.35 8.54 29.21
C VAL A 615 -34.71 9.14 29.56
N PRO A 616 -35.34 9.93 28.67
CA PRO A 616 -36.70 10.46 28.89
C PRO A 616 -37.68 9.35 29.28
N LYS A 617 -38.41 9.54 30.39
CA LYS A 617 -39.28 8.51 31.00
C LYS A 617 -40.33 7.95 30.02
N SER A 618 -40.87 8.79 29.13
CA SER A 618 -41.85 8.38 28.11
C SER A 618 -41.31 7.36 27.11
N LEU A 619 -40.01 7.39 26.82
CA LEU A 619 -39.35 6.50 25.86
C LEU A 619 -38.52 5.40 26.51
N GLY A 620 -38.25 5.48 27.83
CA GLY A 620 -37.38 4.56 28.54
C GLY A 620 -37.78 3.09 28.45
N LEU A 621 -39.09 2.79 28.43
CA LEU A 621 -39.65 1.44 28.29
C LEU A 621 -39.81 0.99 26.82
N ILE A 622 -39.77 1.92 25.87
CA ILE A 622 -39.93 1.66 24.43
C ILE A 622 -38.58 1.33 23.80
N LEU A 623 -37.52 2.02 24.25
CA LEU A 623 -36.17 1.87 23.72
C LEU A 623 -35.52 0.55 24.16
N ARG A 624 -34.87 -0.11 23.22
CA ARG A 624 -33.97 -1.24 23.49
C ARG A 624 -32.64 -0.77 24.06
N ASP A 625 -31.90 -1.66 24.71
CA ASP A 625 -30.68 -1.28 25.41
C ASP A 625 -29.61 -0.70 24.47
N TYR A 626 -29.42 -1.29 23.29
CA TYR A 626 -28.53 -0.72 22.29
C TYR A 626 -29.02 0.67 21.82
N GLN A 627 -30.33 0.91 21.69
CA GLN A 627 -30.85 2.23 21.31
C GLN A 627 -30.59 3.27 22.42
N LYS A 628 -30.68 2.86 23.70
CA LYS A 628 -30.29 3.71 24.84
C LYS A 628 -28.80 4.05 24.77
N SER A 629 -27.92 3.09 24.49
CA SER A 629 -26.48 3.36 24.33
C SER A 629 -26.19 4.30 23.17
N GLY A 630 -26.93 4.20 22.05
CA GLY A 630 -26.75 5.11 20.90
C GLY A 630 -27.25 6.54 21.18
N TYR A 631 -28.35 6.68 21.92
CA TYR A 631 -28.79 7.97 22.47
C TYR A 631 -27.72 8.58 23.40
N LYS A 632 -27.20 7.80 24.37
CA LYS A 632 -26.16 8.25 25.30
C LYS A 632 -24.88 8.67 24.57
N TRP A 633 -24.53 7.96 23.49
CA TRP A 633 -23.41 8.33 22.63
C TRP A 633 -23.60 9.72 21.99
N MET A 634 -24.77 9.99 21.40
CA MET A 634 -25.07 11.33 20.86
C MET A 634 -25.03 12.42 21.94
N LYS A 635 -25.58 12.14 23.13
CA LYS A 635 -25.53 13.07 24.28
C LYS A 635 -24.11 13.32 24.78
N THR A 636 -23.28 12.28 24.80
CA THR A 636 -21.87 12.40 25.17
C THR A 636 -21.13 13.32 24.22
N LEU A 637 -21.31 13.13 22.91
CA LEU A 637 -20.69 14.00 21.90
C LEU A 637 -21.19 15.44 22.01
N ALA A 638 -22.51 15.65 22.14
CA ALA A 638 -23.08 16.98 22.33
C ALA A 638 -22.58 17.66 23.63
N GLY A 639 -22.39 16.90 24.70
CA GLY A 639 -21.81 17.38 25.96
C GLY A 639 -20.38 17.92 25.82
N TYR A 640 -19.62 17.41 24.85
CA TYR A 640 -18.29 17.90 24.48
C TYR A 640 -18.32 18.86 23.26
N GLY A 641 -19.48 19.36 22.85
CA GLY A 641 -19.56 20.29 21.72
C GLY A 641 -19.34 19.65 20.34
N PHE A 642 -19.39 18.33 20.23
CA PHE A 642 -19.10 17.61 18.98
C PHE A 642 -20.36 17.07 18.30
N GLY A 643 -20.23 16.90 16.98
CA GLY A 643 -21.13 16.09 16.17
C GLY A 643 -20.60 14.67 15.94
N GLY A 644 -21.39 13.84 15.27
CA GLY A 644 -21.00 12.46 14.96
C GLY A 644 -21.82 11.81 13.85
N ILE A 645 -21.39 10.63 13.43
CA ILE A 645 -22.09 9.80 12.44
C ILE A 645 -22.68 8.57 13.15
N LEU A 646 -24.01 8.46 13.18
CA LEU A 646 -24.71 7.25 13.58
C LEU A 646 -24.90 6.36 12.35
N ALA A 647 -24.00 5.41 12.21
CA ALA A 647 -23.89 4.46 11.10
C ALA A 647 -24.44 3.06 11.46
N ASP A 648 -25.41 2.99 12.37
CA ASP A 648 -26.13 1.75 12.68
C ASP A 648 -26.78 1.17 11.42
N ASP A 649 -26.85 -0.15 11.37
CA ASP A 649 -27.49 -0.88 10.28
C ASP A 649 -28.99 -0.52 10.10
N MET A 650 -29.52 -0.77 8.92
CA MET A 650 -30.82 -0.25 8.49
C MET A 650 -31.98 -0.98 9.14
N GLY A 651 -32.71 -0.32 10.04
CA GLY A 651 -33.80 -0.94 10.80
C GLY A 651 -33.54 -1.04 12.30
N LEU A 652 -32.35 -0.64 12.77
CA LEU A 652 -32.03 -0.54 14.19
C LEU A 652 -32.68 0.65 14.92
N GLY A 653 -33.44 1.50 14.21
CA GLY A 653 -34.19 2.61 14.80
C GLY A 653 -33.37 3.88 15.03
N LYS A 654 -32.54 4.29 14.06
CA LYS A 654 -31.77 5.56 14.10
C LYS A 654 -32.67 6.78 14.33
N THR A 655 -33.85 6.81 13.70
CA THR A 655 -34.86 7.86 13.86
C THR A 655 -35.31 7.97 15.32
N LEU A 656 -35.66 6.85 15.95
CA LEU A 656 -36.09 6.82 17.35
C LEU A 656 -34.98 7.28 18.32
N GLN A 657 -33.73 6.89 18.07
CA GLN A 657 -32.57 7.36 18.84
C GLN A 657 -32.43 8.90 18.73
N SER A 658 -32.59 9.46 17.53
CA SER A 658 -32.55 10.90 17.28
C SER A 658 -33.73 11.64 17.93
N ILE A 659 -34.94 11.10 17.85
CA ILE A 659 -36.12 11.67 18.55
C ILE A 659 -35.90 11.70 20.06
N THR A 660 -35.29 10.64 20.62
CA THR A 660 -34.93 10.57 22.05
C THR A 660 -33.94 11.68 22.42
N PHE A 661 -32.95 11.94 21.55
CA PHE A 661 -32.03 13.06 21.71
C PHE A 661 -32.78 14.40 21.75
N ILE A 662 -33.62 14.67 20.76
CA ILE A 662 -34.41 15.91 20.66
C ILE A 662 -35.28 16.10 21.90
N LEU A 663 -36.00 15.06 22.32
CA LEU A 663 -36.87 15.12 23.49
C LEU A 663 -36.07 15.45 24.77
N SER A 664 -34.86 14.91 24.90
CA SER A 664 -34.01 15.21 26.07
C SER A 664 -33.42 16.62 26.07
N GLU A 665 -33.32 17.27 24.90
CA GLU A 665 -32.82 18.64 24.73
C GLU A 665 -33.95 19.68 24.65
N LEU A 666 -35.22 19.24 24.69
CA LEU A 666 -36.39 20.09 24.51
C LEU A 666 -36.42 21.33 25.43
N PRO A 667 -36.06 21.24 26.73
CA PRO A 667 -36.00 22.42 27.60
C PRO A 667 -34.99 23.48 27.11
N ASP A 668 -33.82 23.04 26.64
CA ASP A 668 -32.75 23.91 26.16
C ASP A 668 -33.07 24.51 24.78
N ILE A 669 -33.69 23.72 23.89
CA ILE A 669 -34.21 24.15 22.59
C ILE A 669 -35.18 25.32 22.76
N ARG A 670 -36.18 25.16 23.65
CA ARG A 670 -37.20 26.18 23.93
C ARG A 670 -36.62 27.41 24.62
N LYS A 671 -35.73 27.23 25.59
CA LYS A 671 -35.08 28.32 26.33
C LYS A 671 -34.22 29.20 25.41
N LYS A 672 -33.44 28.58 24.51
CA LYS A 672 -32.56 29.30 23.57
C LYS A 672 -33.29 29.76 22.29
N LYS A 673 -34.53 29.29 22.06
CA LYS A 673 -35.31 29.53 20.83
C LYS A 673 -34.54 29.12 19.56
N LEU A 674 -33.82 28.00 19.64
CA LEU A 674 -33.06 27.44 18.53
C LEU A 674 -33.68 26.11 18.13
N PRO A 675 -34.42 26.03 17.00
CA PRO A 675 -35.07 24.79 16.60
C PRO A 675 -34.06 23.73 16.17
N VAL A 676 -34.49 22.47 16.17
CA VAL A 676 -33.77 21.37 15.52
C VAL A 676 -34.17 21.31 14.05
N LEU A 677 -33.18 21.12 13.17
CA LEU A 677 -33.41 20.91 11.74
C LEU A 677 -33.20 19.44 11.38
N ILE A 678 -34.16 18.85 10.69
CA ILE A 678 -34.04 17.51 10.10
C ILE A 678 -34.01 17.68 8.58
N VAL A 679 -32.91 17.24 7.97
CA VAL A 679 -32.75 17.21 6.51
C VAL A 679 -32.71 15.76 6.07
N CYS A 680 -33.68 15.36 5.26
CA CYS A 680 -33.84 13.98 4.81
C CYS A 680 -34.17 13.91 3.30
N PRO A 681 -34.20 12.72 2.67
CA PRO A 681 -34.81 12.56 1.36
C PRO A 681 -36.27 13.02 1.36
N SER A 682 -36.77 13.56 0.25
CA SER A 682 -38.13 14.12 0.17
C SER A 682 -39.22 13.13 0.58
N SER A 683 -38.99 11.84 0.37
CA SER A 683 -39.87 10.73 0.74
C SER A 683 -39.96 10.45 2.24
N LEU A 684 -39.04 10.95 3.05
CA LEU A 684 -38.98 10.67 4.50
C LEU A 684 -39.45 11.82 5.38
N THR A 685 -39.72 12.98 4.80
CA THR A 685 -40.17 14.19 5.52
C THR A 685 -41.40 13.92 6.39
N TYR A 686 -42.45 13.34 5.80
CA TYR A 686 -43.68 12.99 6.53
C TYR A 686 -43.52 11.73 7.40
N ASN A 687 -42.58 10.83 7.08
CA ASN A 687 -42.27 9.69 7.96
C ASN A 687 -41.66 10.18 9.28
N TRP A 688 -40.71 11.14 9.22
CA TRP A 688 -40.16 11.78 10.41
C TRP A 688 -41.25 12.48 11.24
N LEU A 689 -42.16 13.21 10.59
CA LEU A 689 -43.28 13.85 11.28
C LEU A 689 -44.18 12.82 11.99
N SER A 690 -44.52 11.73 11.30
CA SER A 690 -45.32 10.63 11.85
C SER A 690 -44.64 9.96 13.05
N GLU A 691 -43.34 9.68 12.95
CA GLU A 691 -42.57 9.09 14.05
C GLU A 691 -42.45 10.02 15.25
N ILE A 692 -42.21 11.32 15.04
CA ILE A 692 -42.20 12.32 16.13
C ILE A 692 -43.57 12.36 16.82
N THR A 693 -44.65 12.43 16.05
CA THR A 693 -46.03 12.47 16.60
C THR A 693 -46.36 11.20 17.40
N LYS A 694 -45.86 10.04 16.95
CA LYS A 694 -46.06 8.75 17.60
C LYS A 694 -45.27 8.61 18.90
N PHE A 695 -43.98 8.95 18.90
CA PHE A 695 -43.07 8.65 20.00
C PHE A 695 -42.87 9.81 20.97
N ALA A 696 -43.00 11.05 20.50
CA ALA A 696 -42.78 12.26 21.29
C ALA A 696 -43.79 13.36 20.91
N PRO A 697 -45.09 13.17 21.23
CA PRO A 697 -46.16 14.11 20.86
C PRO A 697 -46.00 15.52 21.47
N ASP A 698 -45.19 15.65 22.52
CA ASP A 698 -44.89 16.94 23.16
C ASP A 698 -44.00 17.87 22.31
N ILE A 699 -43.39 17.35 21.24
CA ILE A 699 -42.51 18.08 20.33
C ILE A 699 -43.36 18.73 19.23
N GLN A 700 -43.24 20.06 19.07
CA GLN A 700 -43.86 20.77 17.97
C GLN A 700 -43.00 20.68 16.70
N ALA A 701 -43.40 19.82 15.77
CA ALA A 701 -42.69 19.59 14.51
C ALA A 701 -43.50 20.08 13.31
N ILE A 702 -42.82 20.68 12.32
CA ILE A 702 -43.43 21.13 11.06
C ILE A 702 -42.60 20.68 9.85
N VAL A 703 -43.29 20.31 8.76
CA VAL A 703 -42.66 20.00 7.48
C VAL A 703 -42.68 21.25 6.60
N VAL A 704 -41.50 21.70 6.16
CA VAL A 704 -41.34 22.78 5.19
C VAL A 704 -41.26 22.16 3.80
N ASP A 705 -42.43 22.03 3.18
CA ASP A 705 -42.62 21.51 1.82
C ASP A 705 -43.63 22.37 1.05
N GLY A 706 -43.84 22.08 -0.23
CA GLY A 706 -44.77 22.81 -1.11
C GLY A 706 -44.06 23.75 -2.08
N ASN A 707 -44.82 24.58 -2.78
CA ASN A 707 -44.28 25.56 -3.73
C ASN A 707 -43.58 26.73 -3.02
N LYS A 708 -42.89 27.60 -3.77
CA LYS A 708 -42.10 28.69 -3.19
C LYS A 708 -42.91 29.64 -2.30
N THR A 709 -44.17 29.90 -2.66
CA THR A 709 -45.08 30.79 -1.92
C THR A 709 -45.57 30.16 -0.62
N GLU A 710 -45.91 28.87 -0.63
CA GLU A 710 -46.29 28.11 0.57
C GLU A 710 -45.12 28.04 1.55
N ARG A 711 -43.93 27.67 1.06
CA ARG A 711 -42.73 27.60 1.89
C ARG A 711 -42.37 28.95 2.50
N PHE A 712 -42.52 30.05 1.75
CA PHE A 712 -42.26 31.39 2.28
C PHE A 712 -43.23 31.77 3.42
N LYS A 713 -44.51 31.37 3.33
CA LYS A 713 -45.49 31.56 4.42
C LYS A 713 -45.08 30.76 5.65
N ILE A 714 -44.83 29.45 5.48
CA ILE A 714 -44.39 28.57 6.57
C ILE A 714 -43.13 29.15 7.23
N GLN A 715 -42.13 29.55 6.46
CA GLN A 715 -40.88 30.14 6.95
C GLN A 715 -41.07 31.43 7.76
N LYS A 716 -42.12 32.21 7.47
CA LYS A 716 -42.43 33.45 8.19
C LYS A 716 -43.13 33.16 9.52
N ASP A 717 -43.88 32.07 9.60
CA ASP A 717 -44.71 31.70 10.75
C ASP A 717 -44.01 30.69 11.70
N LEU A 718 -42.69 30.49 11.57
CA LEU A 718 -41.88 29.53 12.34
C LEU A 718 -41.65 29.87 13.84
N THR A 719 -42.39 30.82 14.40
CA THR A 719 -42.31 31.14 15.83
C THR A 719 -42.77 29.98 16.71
N ASP A 720 -42.02 29.70 17.77
CA ASP A 720 -42.30 28.68 18.79
C ASP A 720 -42.31 27.21 18.32
N ILE A 721 -41.76 26.92 17.14
CA ILE A 721 -41.58 25.55 16.64
C ILE A 721 -40.29 24.92 17.19
N ASP A 722 -40.37 23.67 17.67
CA ASP A 722 -39.23 22.92 18.22
C ASP A 722 -38.40 22.25 17.11
N VAL A 723 -39.06 21.70 16.08
CA VAL A 723 -38.44 20.90 15.01
C VAL A 723 -38.93 21.33 13.63
N VAL A 724 -37.97 21.58 12.73
CA VAL A 724 -38.21 21.88 11.31
C VAL A 724 -37.73 20.70 10.47
N ILE A 725 -38.59 20.14 9.64
CA ILE A 725 -38.29 19.02 8.75
C ILE A 725 -38.29 19.53 7.31
N THR A 726 -37.25 19.21 6.55
CA THR A 726 -37.13 19.61 5.15
C THR A 726 -36.38 18.56 4.34
N SER A 727 -36.28 18.76 3.03
CA SER A 727 -35.59 17.84 2.13
C SER A 727 -34.34 18.42 1.49
N TYR A 728 -33.37 17.58 1.12
CA TYR A 728 -32.12 18.02 0.47
C TYR A 728 -32.35 18.94 -0.75
N PRO A 729 -33.29 18.65 -1.69
CA PRO A 729 -33.55 19.54 -2.82
C PRO A 729 -34.09 20.92 -2.41
N LEU A 730 -34.86 20.99 -1.32
CA LEU A 730 -35.43 22.24 -0.80
C LEU A 730 -34.38 23.06 -0.08
N VAL A 731 -33.52 22.43 0.74
CA VAL A 731 -32.35 23.09 1.35
C VAL A 731 -31.48 23.74 0.28
N ARG A 732 -31.22 23.03 -0.82
CA ARG A 732 -30.46 23.59 -1.95
C ARG A 732 -31.15 24.80 -2.57
N SER A 733 -32.46 24.71 -2.79
CA SER A 733 -33.24 25.75 -3.47
C SER A 733 -33.39 27.02 -2.62
N ASP A 734 -33.54 26.85 -1.30
CA ASP A 734 -33.83 27.93 -0.36
C ASP A 734 -32.63 28.20 0.60
N ILE A 735 -31.41 27.84 0.19
CA ILE A 735 -30.21 27.90 1.05
C ILE A 735 -29.96 29.28 1.66
N LYS A 736 -30.31 30.35 0.94
CA LYS A 736 -30.17 31.74 1.42
C LYS A 736 -30.97 32.02 2.70
N TRP A 737 -32.07 31.30 2.90
CA TRP A 737 -32.87 31.39 4.12
C TRP A 737 -32.21 30.56 5.23
N PHE A 738 -31.87 29.29 4.97
CA PHE A 738 -31.25 28.40 5.96
C PHE A 738 -29.91 28.90 6.50
N GLU A 739 -29.08 29.56 5.68
CA GLU A 739 -27.79 30.14 6.09
C GLU A 739 -27.94 31.30 7.09
N LYS A 740 -29.10 31.96 7.12
CA LYS A 740 -29.38 33.07 8.06
C LYS A 740 -29.97 32.59 9.39
N GLN A 741 -30.37 31.32 9.48
CA GLN A 741 -30.94 30.75 10.68
C GLN A 741 -29.85 30.07 11.52
N ALA A 742 -30.03 30.04 12.83
CA ALA A 742 -29.23 29.25 13.75
C ALA A 742 -30.08 28.10 14.29
N PHE A 743 -29.53 26.89 14.27
CA PHE A 743 -30.22 25.69 14.76
C PHE A 743 -29.52 25.14 16.01
N HIS A 744 -30.28 24.52 16.91
CA HIS A 744 -29.70 23.82 18.05
C HIS A 744 -28.94 22.57 17.59
N THR A 745 -29.61 21.76 16.78
CA THR A 745 -29.05 20.52 16.23
C THR A 745 -29.53 20.34 14.81
N VAL A 746 -28.69 19.78 13.95
CA VAL A 746 -29.08 19.33 12.61
C VAL A 746 -28.88 17.83 12.50
N PHE A 747 -29.95 17.12 12.13
CA PHE A 747 -29.88 15.71 11.74
C PHE A 747 -29.92 15.61 10.21
N PHE A 748 -28.89 15.01 9.64
CA PHE A 748 -28.80 14.69 8.23
C PHE A 748 -29.09 13.21 8.03
N ASP A 749 -30.32 12.90 7.65
CA ASP A 749 -30.75 11.53 7.40
C ASP A 749 -30.38 11.08 5.98
N GLU A 750 -29.99 9.82 5.81
CA GLU A 750 -29.43 9.27 4.58
C GLU A 750 -28.26 10.13 4.04
N ALA A 751 -27.24 10.33 4.88
CA ALA A 751 -26.11 11.22 4.63
C ALA A 751 -25.30 10.91 3.35
N GLN A 752 -25.50 9.73 2.73
CA GLN A 752 -24.99 9.43 1.40
C GLN A 752 -25.45 10.44 0.33
N ALA A 753 -26.51 11.22 0.59
CA ALA A 753 -26.97 12.31 -0.28
C ALA A 753 -25.91 13.40 -0.54
N PHE A 754 -24.90 13.55 0.32
CA PHE A 754 -23.80 14.52 0.17
C PHE A 754 -22.41 13.88 0.26
N LYS A 755 -22.29 12.60 -0.09
CA LYS A 755 -21.02 11.88 -0.15
C LYS A 755 -20.00 12.45 -1.14
N ASN A 756 -20.46 13.14 -2.19
CA ASN A 756 -19.58 13.83 -3.13
C ASN A 756 -19.47 15.33 -2.76
N PRO A 757 -18.28 15.82 -2.37
CA PRO A 757 -18.10 17.18 -1.85
C PRO A 757 -18.27 18.27 -2.91
N ILE A 758 -18.22 17.92 -4.19
CA ILE A 758 -18.36 18.88 -5.30
C ILE A 758 -19.83 19.21 -5.57
N THR A 759 -20.76 18.35 -5.12
CA THR A 759 -22.19 18.51 -5.42
C THR A 759 -22.79 19.76 -4.79
N GLN A 760 -23.81 20.32 -5.45
CA GLN A 760 -24.56 21.47 -4.91
C GLN A 760 -25.19 21.14 -3.55
N THR A 761 -25.63 19.89 -3.34
CA THR A 761 -26.18 19.44 -2.05
C THR A 761 -25.15 19.53 -0.95
N ALA A 762 -23.94 18.94 -1.14
CA ALA A 762 -22.86 19.01 -0.15
C ALA A 762 -22.46 20.46 0.18
N ARG A 763 -22.38 21.32 -0.85
CA ARG A 763 -22.10 22.75 -0.65
C ARG A 763 -23.20 23.49 0.11
N ALA A 764 -24.47 23.12 -0.10
CA ALA A 764 -25.60 23.74 0.59
C ALA A 764 -25.63 23.33 2.07
N VAL A 765 -25.60 22.03 2.37
CA VAL A 765 -25.68 21.54 3.76
C VAL A 765 -24.51 22.03 4.63
N LYS A 766 -23.33 22.22 4.04
CA LYS A 766 -22.15 22.76 4.74
C LYS A 766 -22.36 24.18 5.28
N ARG A 767 -23.22 24.99 4.64
CA ARG A 767 -23.48 26.40 5.01
C ARG A 767 -24.51 26.55 6.13
N ILE A 768 -25.15 25.47 6.55
CA ILE A 768 -26.11 25.48 7.66
C ILE A 768 -25.36 25.71 8.96
N SER A 769 -25.83 26.65 9.78
CA SER A 769 -25.27 26.94 11.11
C SER A 769 -26.01 26.18 12.20
N ALA A 770 -25.30 25.39 13.00
CA ALA A 770 -25.87 24.64 14.11
C ALA A 770 -24.84 24.29 15.18
N ASN A 771 -25.26 24.20 16.45
CA ASN A 771 -24.37 23.84 17.56
C ASN A 771 -23.91 22.38 17.46
N TYR A 772 -24.84 21.49 17.13
CA TYR A 772 -24.57 20.05 16.98
C TYR A 772 -25.01 19.57 15.60
N ARG A 773 -24.24 18.66 15.00
CA ARG A 773 -24.57 18.08 13.70
C ARG A 773 -24.43 16.57 13.80
N PHE A 774 -25.44 15.85 13.36
CA PHE A 774 -25.41 14.39 13.32
C PHE A 774 -25.77 13.91 11.92
N ALA A 775 -24.99 12.96 11.39
CA ALA A 775 -25.35 12.24 10.17
C ALA A 775 -25.89 10.87 10.53
N LEU A 776 -26.99 10.48 9.90
CA LEU A 776 -27.59 9.16 10.01
C LEU A 776 -27.44 8.47 8.66
N THR A 777 -26.88 7.27 8.64
CA THR A 777 -26.72 6.49 7.40
C THR A 777 -26.62 5.00 7.73
N GLY A 778 -27.11 4.12 6.85
CA GLY A 778 -26.86 2.68 6.97
C GLY A 778 -25.50 2.27 6.39
N THR A 779 -24.99 3.05 5.44
CA THR A 779 -23.83 2.71 4.61
C THR A 779 -22.86 3.90 4.60
N PRO A 780 -22.05 4.09 5.67
CA PRO A 780 -21.21 5.28 5.83
C PRO A 780 -20.14 5.44 4.75
N VAL A 781 -19.75 4.36 4.08
CA VAL A 781 -18.82 4.34 2.95
C VAL A 781 -19.38 3.37 1.90
N GLU A 782 -19.64 3.83 0.69
CA GLU A 782 -20.13 2.97 -0.40
C GLU A 782 -19.02 2.68 -1.42
N ASN A 783 -18.14 3.66 -1.69
CA ASN A 783 -17.24 3.59 -2.84
C ASN A 783 -15.81 4.06 -2.59
N SER A 784 -15.60 5.06 -1.72
CA SER A 784 -14.27 5.67 -1.56
C SER A 784 -14.08 6.35 -0.20
N LEU A 785 -12.83 6.45 0.27
CA LEU A 785 -12.51 7.09 1.55
C LEU A 785 -12.79 8.61 1.53
N GLU A 786 -12.83 9.21 0.34
CA GLU A 786 -13.19 10.62 0.14
C GLU A 786 -14.68 10.87 0.40
N GLU A 787 -15.55 9.87 0.24
CA GLU A 787 -16.97 9.97 0.63
C GLU A 787 -17.10 10.23 2.14
N LEU A 788 -16.30 9.53 2.93
CA LEU A 788 -16.23 9.69 4.38
C LEU A 788 -15.74 11.09 4.78
N TRP A 789 -14.73 11.62 4.08
CA TRP A 789 -14.27 12.99 4.27
C TRP A 789 -15.41 13.99 4.02
N SER A 790 -16.18 13.81 2.95
CA SER A 790 -17.30 14.71 2.64
C SER A 790 -18.33 14.75 3.76
N ILE A 791 -18.67 13.60 4.34
CA ILE A 791 -19.65 13.51 5.43
C ILE A 791 -19.09 14.16 6.70
N PHE A 792 -17.86 13.82 7.11
CA PHE A 792 -17.22 14.46 8.26
C PHE A 792 -17.00 15.95 8.06
N HIS A 793 -16.74 16.43 6.84
CA HIS A 793 -16.58 17.87 6.59
C HIS A 793 -17.88 18.67 6.79
N VAL A 794 -19.03 18.01 6.75
CA VAL A 794 -20.34 18.62 7.07
C VAL A 794 -20.62 18.53 8.57
N VAL A 795 -20.44 17.33 9.14
CA VAL A 795 -20.80 17.00 10.52
C VAL A 795 -19.80 17.57 11.52
N PHE A 796 -18.52 17.44 11.22
CA PHE A 796 -17.41 17.87 12.05
C PHE A 796 -16.26 18.45 11.20
N PRO A 797 -16.43 19.67 10.64
CA PRO A 797 -15.49 20.27 9.69
C PRO A 797 -14.05 20.39 10.22
N GLU A 798 -13.89 20.51 11.53
CA GLU A 798 -12.60 20.67 12.20
C GLU A 798 -11.86 19.35 12.37
N LEU A 799 -12.47 18.19 12.16
CA LEU A 799 -11.79 16.90 12.38
C LEU A 799 -10.67 16.68 11.35
N PHE A 800 -10.93 17.00 10.08
CA PHE A 800 -9.99 16.87 8.97
C PHE A 800 -9.67 18.21 8.32
N LEU A 801 -8.49 18.31 7.70
CA LEU A 801 -8.10 19.45 6.88
C LEU A 801 -8.75 19.34 5.49
N GLY A 802 -8.19 20.02 4.49
CA GLY A 802 -8.62 19.89 3.11
C GLY A 802 -8.55 18.45 2.58
N LEU A 803 -9.20 18.23 1.44
CA LEU A 803 -9.27 16.92 0.79
C LEU A 803 -7.87 16.41 0.38
N LYS A 804 -6.94 17.33 0.05
CA LYS A 804 -5.56 16.98 -0.33
C LYS A 804 -4.81 16.38 0.86
N GLU A 805 -4.85 17.06 2.00
CA GLU A 805 -4.22 16.62 3.24
C GLU A 805 -4.82 15.29 3.70
N TYR A 806 -6.16 15.18 3.63
CA TYR A 806 -6.85 13.93 3.95
C TYR A 806 -6.39 12.76 3.06
N SER A 807 -6.19 12.99 1.75
CA SER A 807 -5.75 11.94 0.82
C SER A 807 -4.34 11.41 1.07
N ASN A 808 -3.51 12.16 1.81
CA ASN A 808 -2.17 11.77 2.21
C ASN A 808 -2.14 11.01 3.56
N LEU A 809 -3.26 10.95 4.29
CA LEU A 809 -3.33 10.22 5.56
C LEU A 809 -3.40 8.71 5.33
N SER A 810 -2.74 7.94 6.18
CA SER A 810 -2.89 6.49 6.20
C SER A 810 -4.29 6.10 6.68
N ARG A 811 -4.78 4.93 6.25
CA ARG A 811 -6.08 4.39 6.67
C ARG A 811 -6.15 4.20 8.18
N LYS A 812 -5.06 3.74 8.80
CA LYS A 812 -4.95 3.56 10.25
C LYS A 812 -5.12 4.89 11.00
N THR A 813 -4.53 5.96 10.50
CA THR A 813 -4.68 7.31 11.08
C THR A 813 -6.11 7.83 10.91
N ILE A 814 -6.72 7.64 9.74
CA ILE A 814 -8.12 8.01 9.50
C ILE A 814 -9.04 7.25 10.46
N ALA A 815 -8.92 5.92 10.54
CA ALA A 815 -9.71 5.07 11.42
C ALA A 815 -9.58 5.49 12.90
N ARG A 816 -8.35 5.78 13.35
CA ARG A 816 -8.09 6.26 14.72
C ARG A 816 -8.82 7.58 15.03
N ARG A 817 -8.83 8.53 14.08
CA ARG A 817 -9.49 9.84 14.22
C ARG A 817 -11.02 9.75 14.21
N ILE A 818 -11.60 8.93 13.34
CA ILE A 818 -13.07 8.85 13.18
C ILE A 818 -13.74 7.99 14.25
N ARG A 819 -13.05 6.98 14.79
CA ARG A 819 -13.64 5.98 15.70
C ARG A 819 -14.42 6.57 16.88
N PRO A 820 -13.98 7.67 17.53
CA PRO A 820 -14.75 8.28 18.61
C PRO A 820 -16.06 8.94 18.13
N PHE A 821 -16.12 9.34 16.86
CA PHE A 821 -17.21 10.13 16.26
C PHE A 821 -18.06 9.32 15.27
N LEU A 822 -17.89 7.99 15.22
CA LEU A 822 -18.62 7.07 14.36
C LEU A 822 -19.12 5.90 15.21
N LEU A 823 -20.44 5.74 15.31
CA LEU A 823 -21.05 4.57 15.95
C LEU A 823 -21.67 3.68 14.87
N ARG A 824 -21.23 2.42 14.76
CA ARG A 824 -21.74 1.42 13.81
C ARG A 824 -21.97 0.09 14.53
N ARG A 825 -23.15 -0.50 14.33
CA ARG A 825 -23.58 -1.79 14.88
C ARG A 825 -24.38 -2.55 13.83
N MET A 826 -24.18 -3.86 13.73
CA MET A 826 -24.92 -4.71 12.78
C MET A 826 -26.19 -5.28 13.42
N LYS A 827 -27.21 -5.61 12.61
CA LYS A 827 -28.44 -6.25 13.12
C LYS A 827 -28.15 -7.53 13.88
N GLU A 828 -27.28 -8.38 13.34
CA GLU A 828 -26.91 -9.67 13.91
C GLU A 828 -26.30 -9.54 15.31
N ASP A 829 -25.55 -8.45 15.55
CA ASP A 829 -24.90 -8.19 16.83
C ASP A 829 -25.89 -7.79 17.95
N VAL A 830 -27.02 -7.18 17.59
CA VAL A 830 -27.93 -6.52 18.56
C VAL A 830 -29.38 -7.02 18.55
N LEU A 831 -29.80 -7.77 17.53
CA LEU A 831 -31.16 -8.27 17.34
C LEU A 831 -31.17 -9.79 17.18
N SER A 832 -31.05 -10.52 18.28
CA SER A 832 -31.12 -12.00 18.29
C SER A 832 -32.51 -12.57 17.98
N GLU A 833 -33.55 -11.74 18.01
CA GLU A 833 -34.96 -12.14 17.82
C GLU A 833 -35.49 -11.91 16.39
N LEU A 834 -34.69 -11.31 15.50
CA LEU A 834 -35.12 -11.04 14.14
C LEU A 834 -35.12 -12.35 13.33
N PRO A 835 -36.21 -12.70 12.62
CA PRO A 835 -36.24 -13.91 11.78
C PRO A 835 -35.15 -13.88 10.70
N GLU A 836 -34.79 -15.05 10.18
CA GLU A 836 -33.78 -15.16 9.11
C GLU A 836 -34.21 -14.41 7.84
N LYS A 837 -33.21 -13.88 7.12
CA LYS A 837 -33.35 -13.36 5.76
C LYS A 837 -32.74 -14.37 4.80
N ILE A 838 -33.55 -14.95 3.91
CA ILE A 838 -33.11 -15.94 2.92
C ILE A 838 -33.07 -15.26 1.56
N GLU A 839 -31.90 -15.19 0.95
CA GLU A 839 -31.71 -14.64 -0.40
C GLU A 839 -31.57 -15.78 -1.42
N SER A 840 -32.42 -15.78 -2.47
CA SER A 840 -32.38 -16.75 -3.56
C SER A 840 -32.23 -16.06 -4.92
N LEU A 841 -31.41 -16.66 -5.78
CA LEU A 841 -31.18 -16.21 -7.15
C LEU A 841 -31.93 -17.13 -8.12
N GLU A 842 -32.95 -16.62 -8.77
CA GLU A 842 -33.72 -17.34 -9.79
C GLU A 842 -33.18 -16.96 -11.18
N SER A 843 -32.46 -17.90 -11.80
CA SER A 843 -31.87 -17.73 -13.12
C SER A 843 -32.74 -18.37 -14.20
N MET A 844 -33.08 -17.60 -15.25
CA MET A 844 -33.88 -18.10 -16.37
C MET A 844 -33.30 -17.74 -17.73
N GLU A 845 -33.45 -18.63 -18.71
CA GLU A 845 -33.08 -18.35 -20.09
C GLU A 845 -34.11 -17.42 -20.77
N LEU A 846 -33.62 -16.53 -21.64
CA LEU A 846 -34.50 -15.69 -22.47
C LEU A 846 -35.36 -16.53 -23.41
N LEU A 847 -36.63 -16.14 -23.59
CA LEU A 847 -37.52 -16.74 -24.58
C LEU A 847 -36.93 -16.64 -26.00
N PRO A 848 -37.27 -17.55 -26.94
CA PRO A 848 -36.64 -17.59 -28.27
C PRO A 848 -36.65 -16.25 -29.03
N ASP A 849 -37.79 -15.55 -29.06
CA ASP A 849 -37.91 -14.27 -29.76
C ASP A 849 -37.25 -13.11 -29.00
N GLN A 850 -37.26 -13.16 -27.66
CA GLN A 850 -36.53 -12.24 -26.79
C GLN A 850 -35.01 -12.39 -26.99
N LYS A 851 -34.51 -13.62 -27.10
CA LYS A 851 -33.09 -13.96 -27.34
C LYS A 851 -32.61 -13.47 -28.69
N LYS A 852 -33.42 -13.63 -29.76
CA LYS A 852 -33.12 -13.07 -31.10
C LYS A 852 -32.98 -11.55 -31.04
N LEU A 853 -33.92 -10.86 -30.39
CA LEU A 853 -33.89 -9.41 -30.23
C LEU A 853 -32.66 -8.95 -29.43
N TYR A 854 -32.38 -9.63 -28.31
CA TYR A 854 -31.22 -9.35 -27.47
C TYR A 854 -29.91 -9.50 -28.25
N ALA A 855 -29.74 -10.62 -28.95
CA ALA A 855 -28.55 -10.88 -29.76
C ALA A 855 -28.36 -9.86 -30.89
N ALA A 856 -29.45 -9.48 -31.58
CA ALA A 856 -29.40 -8.46 -32.63
C ALA A 856 -28.99 -7.09 -32.06
N TYR A 857 -29.53 -6.70 -30.91
CA TYR A 857 -29.18 -5.43 -30.26
C TYR A 857 -27.76 -5.44 -29.70
N LEU A 858 -27.32 -6.55 -29.10
CA LEU A 858 -25.95 -6.74 -28.61
C LEU A 858 -24.95 -6.66 -29.77
N ALA A 859 -25.22 -7.32 -30.89
CA ALA A 859 -24.37 -7.25 -32.09
C ALA A 859 -24.26 -5.81 -32.63
N LYS A 860 -25.37 -5.08 -32.69
CA LYS A 860 -25.39 -3.65 -33.05
C LYS A 860 -24.56 -2.81 -32.09
N LEU A 861 -24.73 -3.01 -30.78
CA LEU A 861 -23.97 -2.28 -29.76
C LEU A 861 -22.47 -2.59 -29.82
N ARG A 862 -22.09 -3.86 -30.02
CA ARG A 862 -20.70 -4.28 -30.21
C ARG A 862 -20.10 -3.60 -31.43
N HIS A 863 -20.78 -3.60 -32.57
CA HIS A 863 -20.30 -2.95 -33.79
C HIS A 863 -20.09 -1.44 -33.61
N ASP A 864 -21.07 -0.75 -33.00
CA ASP A 864 -21.00 0.68 -32.73
C ASP A 864 -19.93 1.05 -31.69
N THR A 865 -19.68 0.18 -30.71
CA THR A 865 -18.73 0.44 -29.61
C THR A 865 -17.30 0.10 -30.02
N LEU A 866 -17.08 -1.03 -30.70
CA LEU A 866 -15.75 -1.49 -31.15
C LEU A 866 -15.09 -0.53 -32.16
N LYS A 867 -15.88 0.25 -32.92
CA LYS A 867 -15.37 1.31 -33.82
C LYS A 867 -14.79 2.53 -33.08
N HIS A 868 -15.00 2.66 -31.78
CA HIS A 868 -14.68 3.87 -31.03
C HIS A 868 -14.03 3.58 -29.66
N LEU A 869 -13.26 2.49 -29.56
CA LEU A 869 -12.60 2.04 -28.33
C LEU A 869 -11.14 2.55 -28.20
N ASP A 870 -10.88 3.81 -28.57
CA ASP A 870 -9.63 4.48 -28.18
C ASP A 870 -9.84 5.26 -26.88
N LYS A 871 -8.79 5.41 -26.05
CA LYS A 871 -8.87 6.07 -24.74
C LYS A 871 -9.51 7.47 -24.79
N ASP A 872 -9.29 8.22 -25.87
CA ASP A 872 -9.85 9.56 -26.06
C ASP A 872 -11.30 9.57 -26.58
N THR A 873 -11.75 8.50 -27.23
CA THR A 873 -13.11 8.37 -27.77
C THR A 873 -14.09 7.73 -26.78
N LEU A 874 -13.61 6.89 -25.86
CA LEU A 874 -14.40 6.29 -24.76
C LEU A 874 -15.07 7.32 -23.86
N ARG A 875 -14.37 8.39 -23.45
CA ARG A 875 -14.96 9.47 -22.64
C ARG A 875 -16.08 10.20 -23.37
N LYS A 876 -15.93 10.43 -24.68
CA LYS A 876 -16.95 11.07 -25.51
C LYS A 876 -18.17 10.16 -25.74
N ASN A 877 -17.96 8.84 -25.81
CA ASN A 877 -19.01 7.86 -26.12
C ASN A 877 -19.64 7.16 -24.91
N ARG A 878 -19.17 7.44 -23.68
CA ARG A 878 -19.68 6.83 -22.44
C ARG A 878 -21.20 6.91 -22.30
N ILE A 879 -21.80 8.03 -22.69
CA ILE A 879 -23.26 8.24 -22.64
C ILE A 879 -23.98 7.26 -23.59
N LYS A 880 -23.47 7.07 -24.82
CA LYS A 880 -24.03 6.15 -25.82
C LYS A 880 -23.93 4.70 -25.36
N ILE A 881 -22.79 4.31 -24.75
CA ILE A 881 -22.58 2.96 -24.20
C ILE A 881 -23.57 2.70 -23.05
N LEU A 882 -23.66 3.60 -22.07
CA LEU A 882 -24.59 3.46 -20.94
C LEU A 882 -26.06 3.38 -21.41
N ALA A 883 -26.42 4.14 -22.44
CA ALA A 883 -27.74 4.05 -23.06
C ALA A 883 -27.96 2.66 -23.70
N GLY A 884 -26.97 2.12 -24.41
CA GLY A 884 -27.01 0.77 -24.99
C GLY A 884 -27.15 -0.34 -23.95
N LEU A 885 -26.37 -0.29 -22.87
CA LEU A 885 -26.47 -1.23 -21.74
C LEU A 885 -27.84 -1.15 -21.07
N THR A 886 -28.41 0.07 -20.95
CA THR A 886 -29.76 0.26 -20.43
C THR A 886 -30.82 -0.41 -21.31
N ARG A 887 -30.65 -0.39 -22.64
CA ARG A 887 -31.58 -1.08 -23.56
C ARG A 887 -31.47 -2.59 -23.48
N LEU A 888 -30.26 -3.14 -23.35
CA LEU A 888 -30.08 -4.58 -23.11
C LEU A 888 -30.81 -5.03 -21.84
N ARG A 889 -30.69 -4.26 -20.74
CA ARG A 889 -31.41 -4.52 -19.48
C ARG A 889 -32.93 -4.44 -19.66
N GLN A 890 -33.43 -3.46 -20.42
CA GLN A 890 -34.86 -3.38 -20.74
C GLN A 890 -35.32 -4.61 -21.54
N ILE A 891 -34.53 -5.11 -22.48
CA ILE A 891 -34.85 -6.33 -23.24
C ILE A 891 -34.88 -7.55 -22.32
N CYS A 892 -33.94 -7.69 -21.37
CA CYS A 892 -33.95 -8.76 -20.36
C CYS A 892 -35.21 -8.70 -19.48
N SER A 893 -35.58 -7.49 -19.03
CA SER A 893 -36.77 -7.25 -18.21
C SER A 893 -38.06 -7.57 -18.96
N HIS A 894 -38.32 -6.90 -20.08
CA HIS A 894 -39.40 -7.19 -21.03
C HIS A 894 -39.20 -6.37 -22.32
N PRO A 895 -39.22 -6.97 -23.53
CA PRO A 895 -38.99 -6.23 -24.77
C PRO A 895 -39.93 -5.04 -25.05
N ALA A 896 -41.18 -5.08 -24.57
CA ALA A 896 -42.15 -3.99 -24.70
C ALA A 896 -41.72 -2.68 -24.00
N LEU A 897 -40.71 -2.72 -23.12
CA LEU A 897 -40.15 -1.50 -22.50
C LEU A 897 -39.41 -0.61 -23.50
N PHE A 898 -38.95 -1.20 -24.61
CA PHE A 898 -38.12 -0.54 -25.61
C PHE A 898 -38.61 -0.73 -27.05
N VAL A 899 -39.15 -1.90 -27.39
CA VAL A 899 -39.63 -2.22 -28.74
C VAL A 899 -41.12 -1.94 -28.82
N ASP A 900 -41.46 -0.88 -29.55
CA ASP A 900 -42.85 -0.50 -29.79
C ASP A 900 -43.59 -1.60 -30.58
N GLY A 901 -44.82 -1.93 -30.14
CA GLY A 901 -45.65 -2.93 -30.80
C GLY A 901 -45.27 -4.39 -30.52
N TYR A 902 -44.32 -4.66 -29.61
CA TYR A 902 -44.01 -6.02 -29.18
C TYR A 902 -45.23 -6.67 -28.50
N LYS A 903 -45.67 -7.83 -29.02
CA LYS A 903 -46.83 -8.59 -28.51
C LYS A 903 -46.48 -9.88 -27.75
N GLY A 904 -45.21 -10.25 -27.73
CA GLY A 904 -44.74 -11.45 -27.02
C GLY A 904 -44.61 -11.22 -25.52
N SER A 905 -44.31 -12.29 -24.79
CA SER A 905 -44.01 -12.28 -23.35
C SER A 905 -42.49 -12.10 -23.09
N SER A 906 -42.05 -12.27 -21.85
CA SER A 906 -40.62 -12.34 -21.50
C SER A 906 -40.38 -13.34 -20.37
N ALA A 907 -39.20 -13.96 -20.35
CA ALA A 907 -38.90 -15.04 -19.41
C ALA A 907 -39.08 -14.62 -17.94
N LYS A 908 -38.56 -13.45 -17.56
CA LYS A 908 -38.70 -12.91 -16.20
C LYS A 908 -40.15 -12.59 -15.83
N TYR A 909 -40.93 -12.15 -16.81
CA TYR A 909 -42.34 -11.82 -16.59
C TYR A 909 -43.16 -13.07 -16.33
N GLU A 910 -42.96 -14.14 -17.10
CA GLU A 910 -43.62 -15.44 -16.86
C GLU A 910 -43.25 -16.00 -15.49
N GLN A 911 -41.97 -15.95 -15.13
CA GLN A 911 -41.52 -16.37 -13.80
C GLN A 911 -42.14 -15.54 -12.68
N LEU A 912 -42.20 -14.21 -12.82
CA LEU A 912 -42.81 -13.34 -11.83
C LEU A 912 -44.28 -13.73 -11.60
N MET A 913 -45.04 -13.94 -12.67
CA MET A 913 -46.45 -14.30 -12.55
C MET A 913 -46.66 -15.65 -11.88
N GLN A 914 -45.78 -16.63 -12.14
CA GLN A 914 -45.77 -17.90 -11.43
C GLN A 914 -45.49 -17.70 -9.92
N ILE A 915 -44.46 -16.92 -9.56
CA ILE A 915 -44.13 -16.66 -8.15
C ILE A 915 -45.29 -15.92 -7.44
N VAL A 916 -45.96 -14.99 -8.13
CA VAL A 916 -47.13 -14.27 -7.57
C VAL A 916 -48.29 -15.25 -7.31
N GLU A 917 -48.54 -16.19 -8.21
CA GLU A 917 -49.56 -17.23 -8.04
C GLU A 917 -49.23 -18.16 -6.86
N GLU A 918 -47.98 -18.65 -6.78
CA GLU A 918 -47.51 -19.48 -5.67
C GLU A 918 -47.57 -18.75 -4.31
N SER A 919 -47.21 -17.47 -4.30
CA SER A 919 -47.27 -16.62 -3.10
C SER A 919 -48.69 -16.41 -2.63
N LYS A 920 -49.63 -16.21 -3.57
CA LYS A 920 -51.06 -16.08 -3.28
C LYS A 920 -51.62 -17.36 -2.65
N VAL A 921 -51.30 -18.53 -3.21
CA VAL A 921 -51.72 -19.83 -2.65
C VAL A 921 -51.16 -20.03 -1.23
N SER A 922 -49.94 -19.55 -1.00
CA SER A 922 -49.26 -19.65 0.30
C SER A 922 -49.69 -18.58 1.32
N GLY A 923 -50.57 -17.65 0.94
CA GLY A 923 -51.00 -16.54 1.80
C GLY A 923 -49.90 -15.54 2.15
N ARG A 924 -48.87 -15.43 1.30
CA ARG A 924 -47.71 -14.56 1.50
C ARG A 924 -47.97 -13.14 1.00
N ARG A 925 -47.33 -12.16 1.65
CA ARG A 925 -47.42 -10.73 1.25
C ARG A 925 -46.14 -10.29 0.57
N VAL A 926 -46.27 -9.81 -0.66
CA VAL A 926 -45.17 -9.67 -1.63
C VAL A 926 -44.90 -8.21 -1.98
N LEU A 927 -43.63 -7.80 -1.86
CA LEU A 927 -43.11 -6.56 -2.44
C LEU A 927 -42.45 -6.86 -3.78
N ILE A 928 -42.83 -6.15 -4.84
CA ILE A 928 -42.23 -6.30 -6.17
C ILE A 928 -41.52 -5.00 -6.53
N PHE A 929 -40.18 -5.08 -6.60
CA PHE A 929 -39.33 -3.95 -6.94
C PHE A 929 -38.88 -4.01 -8.40
N SER A 930 -38.94 -2.87 -9.08
CA SER A 930 -38.35 -2.70 -10.41
C SER A 930 -37.77 -1.29 -10.57
N GLN A 931 -36.65 -1.15 -11.27
CA GLN A 931 -36.11 0.16 -11.61
C GLN A 931 -36.89 0.85 -12.73
N PHE A 932 -37.63 0.09 -13.55
CA PHE A 932 -38.34 0.58 -14.72
C PHE A 932 -39.82 0.77 -14.38
N THR A 933 -40.27 2.01 -14.18
CA THR A 933 -41.68 2.30 -13.89
C THR A 933 -42.64 1.81 -14.97
N LYS A 934 -42.19 1.78 -16.23
CA LYS A 934 -42.95 1.15 -17.34
C LYS A 934 -43.18 -0.35 -17.09
N MET A 935 -42.23 -1.06 -16.50
CA MET A 935 -42.37 -2.47 -16.16
C MET A 935 -43.39 -2.66 -15.05
N LEU A 936 -43.32 -1.83 -13.99
CA LEU A 936 -44.34 -1.84 -12.94
C LEU A 936 -45.74 -1.55 -13.51
N LYS A 937 -45.86 -0.67 -14.52
CA LYS A 937 -47.13 -0.41 -15.21
C LYS A 937 -47.63 -1.64 -15.98
N LEU A 938 -46.74 -2.37 -16.66
CA LEU A 938 -47.10 -3.63 -17.33
C LEU A 938 -47.62 -4.66 -16.32
N ILE A 939 -46.87 -4.89 -15.23
CA ILE A 939 -47.26 -5.81 -14.14
C ILE A 939 -48.61 -5.36 -13.53
N SER A 940 -48.76 -4.07 -13.23
CA SER A 940 -49.99 -3.53 -12.64
C SER A 940 -51.23 -3.75 -13.50
N ARG A 941 -51.07 -3.66 -14.83
CA ARG A 941 -52.18 -3.88 -15.78
C ARG A 941 -52.63 -5.34 -15.74
N ASP A 942 -51.69 -6.27 -15.71
CA ASP A 942 -52.00 -7.69 -15.74
C ASP A 942 -52.58 -8.18 -14.41
N LEU A 943 -52.01 -7.73 -13.28
CA LEU A 943 -52.59 -7.97 -11.96
C LEU A 943 -54.03 -7.45 -11.88
N ALA A 944 -54.32 -6.28 -12.46
CA ALA A 944 -55.67 -5.73 -12.52
C ALA A 944 -56.62 -6.58 -13.40
N ILE A 945 -56.15 -7.08 -14.55
CA ILE A 945 -56.92 -7.99 -15.43
C ILE A 945 -57.26 -9.29 -14.70
N GLN A 946 -56.34 -9.81 -13.89
CA GLN A 946 -56.53 -11.00 -13.07
C GLN A 946 -57.34 -10.75 -11.78
N GLY A 947 -57.76 -9.51 -11.53
CA GLY A 947 -58.53 -9.13 -10.34
C GLY A 947 -57.73 -9.17 -9.04
N LEU A 948 -56.40 -9.07 -9.10
CA LEU A 948 -55.52 -9.06 -7.94
C LEU A 948 -55.31 -7.62 -7.44
N PRO A 949 -55.78 -7.27 -6.23
CA PRO A 949 -55.60 -5.92 -5.70
C PRO A 949 -54.16 -5.72 -5.23
N PHE A 950 -53.55 -4.59 -5.63
CA PHE A 950 -52.18 -4.24 -5.24
C PHE A 950 -52.08 -2.77 -4.84
N PHE A 951 -51.05 -2.41 -4.08
CA PHE A 951 -50.60 -1.03 -3.91
C PHE A 951 -49.51 -0.68 -4.93
N TYR A 952 -49.38 0.61 -5.25
CA TYR A 952 -48.39 1.11 -6.20
C TYR A 952 -47.69 2.34 -5.63
N LEU A 953 -46.36 2.37 -5.71
CA LEU A 953 -45.55 3.50 -5.27
C LEU A 953 -44.39 3.77 -6.23
N ASP A 954 -44.31 5.00 -6.75
CA ASP A 954 -43.20 5.46 -7.56
C ASP A 954 -42.71 6.85 -7.16
N GLY A 955 -41.84 7.44 -7.97
CA GLY A 955 -41.30 8.77 -7.71
C GLY A 955 -42.32 9.92 -7.82
N GLN A 956 -43.46 9.69 -8.47
CA GLN A 956 -44.52 10.69 -8.68
C GLN A 956 -45.54 10.70 -7.53
N THR A 957 -45.64 9.62 -6.75
CA THR A 957 -46.49 9.57 -5.56
C THR A 957 -46.11 10.70 -4.58
N PRO A 958 -47.03 11.59 -4.17
CA PRO A 958 -46.78 12.62 -3.16
C PRO A 958 -46.25 12.03 -1.85
N SER A 959 -45.33 12.73 -1.16
CA SER A 959 -44.66 12.20 0.03
C SER A 959 -45.60 11.89 1.19
N GLU A 960 -46.68 12.67 1.35
CA GLU A 960 -47.71 12.45 2.36
C GLU A 960 -48.50 11.15 2.09
N GLU A 961 -48.96 10.97 0.84
CA GLU A 961 -49.70 9.78 0.41
C GLU A 961 -48.89 8.48 0.56
N ARG A 962 -47.56 8.54 0.38
CA ARG A 962 -46.68 7.37 0.58
C ARG A 962 -46.82 6.77 1.97
N VAL A 963 -46.88 7.59 3.01
CA VAL A 963 -46.97 7.13 4.40
C VAL A 963 -48.31 6.43 4.63
N GLU A 964 -49.40 7.00 4.11
CA GLU A 964 -50.73 6.40 4.21
C GLU A 964 -50.79 5.02 3.53
N ILE A 965 -50.28 4.91 2.30
CA ILE A 965 -50.26 3.65 1.55
C ILE A 965 -49.44 2.57 2.29
N CYS A 966 -48.26 2.93 2.83
CA CYS A 966 -47.45 2.00 3.61
C CYS A 966 -48.17 1.52 4.88
N ASN A 967 -48.85 2.42 5.60
CA ASN A 967 -49.62 2.06 6.79
C ASN A 967 -50.76 1.08 6.46
N ARG A 968 -51.48 1.32 5.36
CA ARG A 968 -52.57 0.45 4.89
C ARG A 968 -52.09 -0.93 4.46
N PHE A 969 -50.90 -1.01 3.83
CA PHE A 969 -50.27 -2.28 3.50
C PHE A 969 -49.84 -3.05 4.76
N ASN A 970 -49.18 -2.39 5.70
CA ASN A 970 -48.77 -3.02 6.96
C ASN A 970 -49.98 -3.50 7.80
N ALA A 971 -51.11 -2.77 7.74
CA ALA A 971 -52.38 -3.16 8.34
C ALA A 971 -53.07 -4.36 7.64
N GLY A 972 -52.53 -4.86 6.53
CA GLY A 972 -53.03 -6.06 5.86
C GLY A 972 -54.18 -5.83 4.88
N GLN A 973 -54.35 -4.61 4.34
CA GLN A 973 -55.44 -4.34 3.40
C GLN A 973 -55.30 -5.06 2.03
N ARG A 974 -54.06 -5.29 1.57
CA ARG A 974 -53.74 -5.95 0.30
C ARG A 974 -52.42 -6.72 0.41
N ASP A 975 -52.27 -7.76 -0.41
CA ASP A 975 -51.11 -8.66 -0.32
C ASP A 975 -49.97 -8.32 -1.27
N LEU A 976 -50.23 -7.51 -2.30
CA LEU A 976 -49.23 -7.15 -3.32
C LEU A 976 -48.89 -5.65 -3.25
N PHE A 977 -47.59 -5.32 -3.32
CA PHE A 977 -47.13 -3.94 -3.39
C PHE A 977 -46.05 -3.76 -4.46
N LEU A 978 -46.37 -3.02 -5.51
CA LEU A 978 -45.46 -2.63 -6.59
C LEU A 978 -44.70 -1.35 -6.23
N ILE A 979 -43.37 -1.40 -6.20
CA ILE A 979 -42.54 -0.28 -5.76
C ILE A 979 -41.40 -0.03 -6.75
N SER A 980 -41.19 1.23 -7.15
CA SER A 980 -39.99 1.56 -7.92
C SER A 980 -38.75 1.53 -7.03
N LEU A 981 -37.66 0.91 -7.50
CA LEU A 981 -36.42 0.71 -6.71
C LEU A 981 -35.89 2.01 -6.09
N LYS A 982 -35.94 3.13 -6.82
CA LYS A 982 -35.53 4.45 -6.29
C LYS A 982 -36.48 5.03 -5.24
N ALA A 983 -37.78 4.80 -5.38
CA ALA A 983 -38.77 5.30 -4.41
C ALA A 983 -38.83 4.42 -3.16
N GLY A 984 -38.51 3.12 -3.30
CA GLY A 984 -38.38 2.16 -2.21
C GLY A 984 -37.04 2.22 -1.46
N GLY A 985 -35.98 2.73 -2.10
CA GLY A 985 -34.64 2.85 -1.51
C GLY A 985 -34.52 3.88 -0.38
N THR A 986 -35.58 4.62 -0.05
CA THR A 986 -35.55 5.68 0.98
C THR A 986 -36.42 5.30 2.16
N GLY A 987 -35.86 5.20 3.38
CA GLY A 987 -36.47 5.11 4.74
C GLY A 987 -37.80 4.36 5.06
N LEU A 988 -38.66 3.97 4.12
CA LEU A 988 -40.01 3.39 4.35
C LEU A 988 -39.99 2.09 5.17
N ASN A 989 -41.04 1.87 5.98
CA ASN A 989 -41.22 0.67 6.82
C ASN A 989 -42.32 -0.24 6.26
N LEU A 990 -41.99 -1.47 5.85
CA LEU A 990 -42.88 -2.41 5.16
C LEU A 990 -42.84 -3.81 5.79
N THR A 991 -42.84 -3.89 7.13
CA THR A 991 -42.79 -5.15 7.90
C THR A 991 -43.99 -6.06 7.68
N GLY A 992 -45.06 -5.59 7.01
CA GLY A 992 -46.16 -6.46 6.59
C GLY A 992 -45.77 -7.51 5.56
N ALA A 993 -44.73 -7.28 4.75
CA ALA A 993 -44.32 -8.25 3.74
C ALA A 993 -43.36 -9.30 4.31
N ASP A 994 -43.47 -10.54 3.80
CA ASP A 994 -42.52 -11.62 4.06
C ASP A 994 -41.74 -12.05 2.80
N THR A 995 -42.16 -11.59 1.62
CA THR A 995 -41.54 -11.92 0.35
C THR A 995 -41.16 -10.65 -0.40
N VAL A 996 -39.91 -10.56 -0.86
CA VAL A 996 -39.39 -9.43 -1.63
C VAL A 996 -38.87 -9.95 -2.97
N ILE A 997 -39.43 -9.45 -4.07
CA ILE A 997 -39.00 -9.80 -5.42
C ILE A 997 -38.25 -8.61 -6.03
N LEU A 998 -36.97 -8.82 -6.35
CA LEU A 998 -36.16 -7.90 -7.12
C LEU A 998 -36.28 -8.29 -8.60
N TYR A 999 -37.17 -7.62 -9.34
CA TYR A 999 -37.45 -7.96 -10.73
C TYR A 999 -36.28 -7.65 -11.66
N ASP A 1000 -35.43 -6.68 -11.32
CA ASP A 1000 -34.26 -6.30 -12.12
C ASP A 1000 -33.10 -5.85 -11.25
N THR A 1001 -31.87 -6.11 -11.71
CA THR A 1001 -30.64 -5.86 -10.95
C THR A 1001 -30.19 -4.40 -11.06
N TRP A 1002 -29.39 -3.92 -10.12
CA TRP A 1002 -28.88 -2.54 -10.02
C TRP A 1002 -27.38 -2.49 -9.74
N TRP A 1003 -26.61 -1.65 -10.44
CA TRP A 1003 -25.12 -1.66 -10.33
C TRP A 1003 -24.52 -1.56 -8.91
N ASN A 1004 -25.22 -0.94 -7.97
CA ASN A 1004 -24.80 -0.84 -6.57
C ASN A 1004 -25.59 -1.82 -5.69
N PRO A 1005 -24.96 -2.88 -5.12
CA PRO A 1005 -25.67 -3.88 -4.33
C PRO A 1005 -26.36 -3.29 -3.09
N ALA A 1006 -25.80 -2.23 -2.50
CA ALA A 1006 -26.40 -1.57 -1.33
C ALA A 1006 -27.83 -1.05 -1.58
N VAL A 1007 -28.17 -0.73 -2.84
CA VAL A 1007 -29.54 -0.26 -3.19
C VAL A 1007 -30.54 -1.42 -3.19
N GLU A 1008 -30.10 -2.62 -3.59
CA GLU A 1008 -30.92 -3.84 -3.55
C GLU A 1008 -31.13 -4.31 -2.11
N GLU A 1009 -30.05 -4.32 -1.32
CA GLU A 1009 -30.09 -4.65 0.11
C GLU A 1009 -30.98 -3.67 0.87
N GLN A 1010 -30.88 -2.37 0.58
CA GLN A 1010 -31.77 -1.34 1.10
C GLN A 1010 -33.25 -1.62 0.82
N ALA A 1011 -33.59 -2.22 -0.32
CA ALA A 1011 -34.97 -2.55 -0.68
C ALA A 1011 -35.46 -3.80 0.06
N ALA A 1012 -34.62 -4.84 0.17
CA ALA A 1012 -34.91 -6.05 0.96
C ALA A 1012 -35.12 -5.71 2.45
N ASP A 1013 -34.25 -4.85 2.98
CA ASP A 1013 -34.30 -4.33 4.34
C ASP A 1013 -35.50 -3.44 4.65
N ARG A 1014 -36.46 -3.27 3.73
CA ARG A 1014 -37.76 -2.65 4.03
C ARG A 1014 -38.71 -3.62 4.71
N ALA A 1015 -38.61 -4.91 4.35
CA ALA A 1015 -39.39 -5.99 4.95
C ALA A 1015 -38.64 -6.64 6.13
N HIS A 1016 -37.30 -6.75 6.04
CA HIS A 1016 -36.45 -7.30 7.11
C HIS A 1016 -36.06 -6.21 8.13
N ARG A 1017 -37.04 -5.82 8.96
CA ARG A 1017 -36.90 -4.79 10.00
C ARG A 1017 -37.48 -5.24 11.34
N MET A 1018 -37.12 -4.52 12.40
CA MET A 1018 -37.73 -4.67 13.70
C MET A 1018 -39.27 -4.61 13.60
N GLY A 1019 -39.95 -5.63 14.15
CA GLY A 1019 -41.39 -5.82 14.03
C GLY A 1019 -41.78 -6.88 13.00
N GLN A 1020 -40.83 -7.41 12.24
CA GLN A 1020 -41.01 -8.59 11.40
C GLN A 1020 -41.07 -9.86 12.27
N THR A 1021 -42.08 -10.69 12.04
CA THR A 1021 -42.27 -11.97 12.74
C THR A 1021 -42.06 -13.18 11.84
N ASN A 1022 -42.04 -12.99 10.52
CA ASN A 1022 -41.88 -14.04 9.53
C ASN A 1022 -40.47 -14.03 8.93
N VAL A 1023 -40.00 -15.21 8.50
CA VAL A 1023 -38.79 -15.33 7.69
C VAL A 1023 -38.97 -14.53 6.40
N VAL A 1024 -38.00 -13.67 6.07
CA VAL A 1024 -38.08 -12.82 4.88
C VAL A 1024 -37.37 -13.51 3.72
N GLN A 1025 -38.11 -13.83 2.66
CA GLN A 1025 -37.55 -14.40 1.43
C GLN A 1025 -37.30 -13.30 0.40
N VAL A 1026 -36.05 -13.14 -0.02
CA VAL A 1026 -35.64 -12.20 -1.06
C VAL A 1026 -35.32 -12.98 -2.33
N ILE A 1027 -36.11 -12.77 -3.39
CA ILE A 1027 -36.00 -13.47 -4.67
C ILE A 1027 -35.46 -12.49 -5.72
N LYS A 1028 -34.27 -12.77 -6.25
CA LYS A 1028 -33.65 -11.98 -7.31
C LYS A 1028 -33.79 -12.69 -8.65
N LEU A 1029 -34.51 -12.06 -9.58
CA LEU A 1029 -34.69 -12.61 -10.94
C LEU A 1029 -33.53 -12.17 -11.84
N VAL A 1030 -32.86 -13.10 -12.52
CA VAL A 1030 -31.73 -12.80 -13.42
C VAL A 1030 -31.83 -13.60 -14.71
N ALA A 1031 -31.77 -12.91 -15.85
CA ALA A 1031 -31.71 -13.57 -17.15
C ALA A 1031 -30.31 -14.14 -17.44
N SER A 1032 -30.19 -15.47 -17.60
CA SER A 1032 -28.94 -16.19 -17.86
C SER A 1032 -28.38 -15.89 -19.25
N GLY A 1033 -27.05 -15.84 -19.37
CA GLY A 1033 -26.36 -15.53 -20.62
C GLY A 1033 -26.57 -14.08 -21.10
N THR A 1034 -26.88 -13.17 -20.18
CA THR A 1034 -27.14 -11.76 -20.49
C THR A 1034 -26.31 -10.81 -19.63
N ILE A 1035 -26.44 -9.51 -19.91
CA ILE A 1035 -25.86 -8.43 -19.10
C ILE A 1035 -26.22 -8.54 -17.61
N GLU A 1036 -27.40 -9.06 -17.26
CA GLU A 1036 -27.83 -9.15 -15.84
C GLU A 1036 -26.99 -10.14 -15.04
N GLU A 1037 -26.57 -11.26 -15.66
CA GLU A 1037 -25.68 -12.25 -15.03
C GLU A 1037 -24.29 -11.66 -14.77
N LYS A 1038 -23.71 -10.94 -15.75
CA LYS A 1038 -22.44 -10.23 -15.55
C LYS A 1038 -22.52 -9.10 -14.54
N MET A 1039 -23.64 -8.39 -14.49
CA MET A 1039 -23.89 -7.40 -13.44
C MET A 1039 -23.89 -8.06 -12.06
N ASN A 1040 -24.51 -9.22 -11.92
CA ASN A 1040 -24.53 -9.96 -10.66
C ASN A 1040 -23.13 -10.48 -10.26
N GLU A 1041 -22.36 -11.03 -11.21
CA GLU A 1041 -20.96 -11.43 -10.98
C GLU A 1041 -20.09 -10.24 -10.52
N LEU A 1042 -20.26 -9.07 -11.13
CA LEU A 1042 -19.52 -7.86 -10.76
C LEU A 1042 -19.93 -7.31 -9.40
N GLN A 1043 -21.20 -7.41 -9.01
CA GLN A 1043 -21.66 -7.06 -7.67
C GLN A 1043 -20.97 -7.96 -6.63
N GLU A 1044 -20.90 -9.27 -6.87
CA GLU A 1044 -20.29 -10.22 -5.92
C GLU A 1044 -18.79 -10.01 -5.78
N LYS A 1045 -18.07 -9.81 -6.91
CA LYS A 1045 -16.65 -9.42 -6.89
C LYS A 1045 -16.41 -8.16 -6.05
N LYS A 1046 -17.31 -7.17 -6.14
CA LYS A 1046 -17.21 -5.93 -5.37
C LYS A 1046 -17.51 -6.12 -3.89
N ARG A 1047 -18.48 -6.96 -3.53
CA ARG A 1047 -18.83 -7.25 -2.14
C ARG A 1047 -17.62 -7.83 -1.40
N HIS A 1048 -16.97 -8.83 -1.99
CA HIS A 1048 -15.74 -9.42 -1.46
C HIS A 1048 -14.59 -8.41 -1.33
N LEU A 1049 -14.40 -7.51 -2.32
CA LEU A 1049 -13.37 -6.47 -2.26
C LEU A 1049 -13.59 -5.46 -1.11
N ILE A 1050 -14.84 -5.09 -0.81
CA ILE A 1050 -15.15 -4.16 0.29
C ILE A 1050 -14.93 -4.85 1.64
N GLU A 1051 -15.31 -6.11 1.76
CA GLU A 1051 -15.04 -6.93 2.96
C GLU A 1051 -13.53 -7.09 3.22
N GLU A 1052 -12.72 -7.34 2.18
CA GLU A 1052 -11.25 -7.43 2.28
C GLU A 1052 -10.56 -6.09 2.59
N ILE A 1053 -11.15 -4.95 2.20
CA ILE A 1053 -10.61 -3.59 2.42
C ILE A 1053 -10.79 -3.10 3.85
N ILE A 1054 -11.77 -3.64 4.58
CA ILE A 1054 -11.88 -3.39 6.01
C ILE A 1054 -10.70 -4.03 6.77
N ASP A 1055 -9.97 -4.98 6.15
CA ASP A 1055 -8.80 -5.66 6.72
C ASP A 1055 -7.45 -5.39 6.01
N SER A 1056 -7.38 -4.71 4.86
CA SER A 1056 -6.08 -4.45 4.18
C SER A 1056 -6.00 -3.26 3.21
N GLU A 1057 -4.77 -2.76 3.00
CA GLU A 1057 -4.40 -1.40 2.55
C GLU A 1057 -4.53 -1.06 1.03
N LYS A 1058 -5.27 -1.80 0.20
CA LYS A 1058 -5.34 -1.47 -1.26
C LYS A 1058 -6.54 -0.60 -1.65
N LYS A 1059 -6.30 0.42 -2.49
CA LYS A 1059 -7.32 1.32 -3.08
C LYS A 1059 -8.10 0.58 -4.18
N ALA A 1060 -9.37 0.26 -3.96
CA ALA A 1060 -10.30 -0.11 -5.03
C ALA A 1060 -10.97 1.13 -5.61
N SER A 1061 -11.03 1.22 -6.94
CA SER A 1061 -11.84 2.20 -7.67
C SER A 1061 -13.21 1.56 -7.95
N SER A 1062 -14.31 2.22 -7.58
CA SER A 1062 -15.66 1.67 -7.73
C SER A 1062 -16.31 1.89 -9.11
N ALA A 1063 -15.66 2.62 -10.02
CA ALA A 1063 -16.18 2.90 -11.35
C ALA A 1063 -16.01 1.69 -12.28
N LEU A 1064 -17.03 1.41 -13.11
CA LEU A 1064 -16.92 0.47 -14.25
C LEU A 1064 -15.69 0.84 -15.09
N THR A 1065 -14.73 -0.08 -15.14
CA THR A 1065 -13.49 0.03 -15.91
C THR A 1065 -13.76 -0.24 -17.39
N GLU A 1066 -12.81 0.10 -18.26
CA GLU A 1066 -12.89 -0.29 -19.68
C GLU A 1066 -12.99 -1.82 -19.82
N GLU A 1067 -12.25 -2.55 -18.99
CA GLU A 1067 -12.24 -4.01 -19.01
C GLU A 1067 -13.59 -4.57 -18.59
N ASP A 1068 -14.24 -4.01 -17.54
CA ASP A 1068 -15.60 -4.41 -17.17
C ASP A 1068 -16.58 -4.19 -18.34
N ILE A 1069 -16.48 -3.05 -19.06
CA ILE A 1069 -17.33 -2.77 -20.22
C ILE A 1069 -17.06 -3.76 -21.36
N ARG A 1070 -15.78 -4.11 -21.60
CA ARG A 1070 -15.39 -5.11 -22.61
C ARG A 1070 -15.92 -6.49 -22.23
N GLU A 1071 -15.78 -6.91 -20.97
CA GLU A 1071 -16.34 -8.17 -20.44
C GLU A 1071 -17.87 -8.22 -20.62
N ILE A 1072 -18.58 -7.15 -20.26
CA ILE A 1072 -20.04 -7.06 -20.42
C ILE A 1072 -20.46 -7.15 -21.90
N LEU A 1073 -19.66 -6.63 -22.82
CA LEU A 1073 -19.99 -6.62 -24.26
C LEU A 1073 -19.48 -7.85 -25.01
N MET A 1074 -18.61 -8.67 -24.41
CA MET A 1074 -18.07 -9.89 -25.03
C MET A 1074 -18.98 -11.13 -24.88
N ILE A 1075 -20.11 -10.99 -24.15
CA ILE A 1075 -21.18 -11.98 -23.99
C ILE A 1075 -21.64 -12.55 -25.34
#